data_AF-A0A349HGM7-F1
#
_entry.id   AF-A0A349HGM7-F1
#
_cell.length_a   1.000
_cell.length_b   1.000
_cell.length_c   1.000
_cell.angle_alpha   90.00
_cell.angle_beta   90.00
_cell.angle_gamma   90.00
#
_symmetry.space_group_name_H-M   'P 1'
#
loop_
_entity.id
_entity.type
_entity.pdbx_description
1 polymer ?
#
loop_
_entity_poly.entity_id
_entity_poly.type
_entity_poly.pdbx_seq_one_letter_code
_entity_poly.pdbx_strand_id
1 'polypeptide(L)'
;MIMSKKFKAAITVAAIAGTCALSSPSFAAWESDAPTKLGTDIVASAADNTDGIVVVGDDGKAYHMTAAKMLNANTSEIDWTQVYPPASGDFVGVVHVDDMFLAVTSDGTIVVSDNGEKGRWQKHPLSTVLKGLLGDKKLVGLASDLISKAVVITADGSAFYYDHSFPEPARTIIPIKKSGEETGVLAGEAIATNSNVRGIEFLTGQTNTFMVYGAGGGNGNANNLYKITTAGAVEGFNLYNCPAINDFAFPTSGIWYAAGDGGAIVRSDDNLSGAGKNIDDNKLDIPGNFSSNLFSIEYNSDKKLGYASGKSGSLLEISGRDVTVVNQTESQQDLNAVSLAMDGNLKRAFVSGNDGASLYGSQTYWQAALGGMINVCPLFPKTILSLGSKFYSIDGTDNKLYSSTDPATTWKDLSAVYSRAVSPGVSAAASVGGADYVAFGIKAFPDGQYAQGVIFKVKEGEETKATVFRSSSFHNKRIEFMTVLNDGDRKYLCVVHDVFGEGVKYIDIATTVNNSYAAQAAGLFAREVDITGLAASARALYVAEGGKLYVMTTGTGENIKITTVPSAENIWTEIAASKFDDKQVDKLYSATDGTVLFTTTDNKIYIINDDIGGDDNKAIFISPQNWGYNGAKPVSLSGSSNDLVVATVDDVWRSKDRQWEKYGELDDEVTSMAAVDGVASIDEKVLAIDTTNNALAYSVGGVFKVARPDMGPAVGANIGNVYNATKSVVYVAGDQGLLYKGTKGEGATSFTWTDENADVFGAKKIYAVTGIGEHLFVAYKDGAENSYSFATKELGADNWTLLTGKTSGSVSDVKALSDRDLVVIDGGALKHASISGSNVSSFEMSERPGTDAFGSASFAALDIVDAEHLYGVAGKDFYKLTEPTGDVWVSEKIALPEAQNLKDIVVLAADKIYMVGEHGYVVVYDGTSAKKIAAPADVTLSSCWAYEKMLYACDWSGKVHQYNFETEEWSSGIAQNGAELTDITGSSMGGYLFAAGGDNTLVRTGISSSGGGETNTTVHPGHGEEADLVLRTVEEDRTPEELTSTNKTPAMEVVGHVETFTTKPGLVVGSVHNFNFSVTPATDTPVADLHLFKLLAANGGSNIEYERQDSIPAAATNGVFWVTDGGGNVMSTSDTLLANTVYTVNFGVKDGGEYDSDGAADGVIIDPVVLGNTGSSSGGSGCVFNPAQTFGLEWLMLAFAPLAAFFRSRFKK
;
A
#
# COMPACT_ATOMS: atom_id res chain seq x y z
N MET A 1 53.65 -10.66 23.31
CA MET A 1 52.93 -11.44 22.28
C MET A 1 52.78 -10.55 21.07
N ILE A 2 53.49 -10.83 19.97
CA ILE A 2 53.48 -9.97 18.76
C ILE A 2 52.44 -10.57 17.81
N MET A 3 51.25 -9.97 17.74
CA MET A 3 50.25 -10.37 16.76
C MET A 3 50.72 -10.01 15.35
N SER A 4 50.65 -10.98 14.43
CA SER A 4 51.15 -10.81 13.06
C SER A 4 50.22 -9.94 12.22
N LYS A 5 50.80 -9.16 11.30
CA LYS A 5 50.09 -8.24 10.38
C LYS A 5 48.96 -8.90 9.58
N LYS A 6 48.99 -10.22 9.38
CA LYS A 6 47.94 -10.97 8.66
C LYS A 6 46.59 -10.99 9.40
N PHE A 7 46.61 -10.95 10.73
CA PHE A 7 45.38 -10.98 11.52
C PHE A 7 44.65 -9.62 11.53
N LYS A 8 45.39 -8.51 11.41
CA LYS A 8 44.79 -7.18 11.22
C LYS A 8 44.17 -7.02 9.83
N ALA A 9 44.79 -7.57 8.78
CA ALA A 9 44.22 -7.53 7.44
C ALA A 9 42.92 -8.35 7.34
N ALA A 10 42.85 -9.54 7.95
CA ALA A 10 41.63 -10.35 7.95
C ALA A 10 40.46 -9.69 8.70
N ILE A 11 40.71 -8.99 9.82
CA ILE A 11 39.68 -8.27 10.57
C ILE A 11 39.21 -7.00 9.82
N THR A 12 40.11 -6.31 9.11
CA THR A 12 39.74 -5.13 8.32
C THR A 12 39.03 -5.50 7.01
N VAL A 13 39.33 -6.65 6.40
CA VAL A 13 38.60 -7.15 5.21
C VAL A 13 37.21 -7.66 5.58
N ALA A 14 37.03 -8.34 6.73
CA ALA A 14 35.71 -8.74 7.20
C ALA A 14 34.79 -7.55 7.58
N ALA A 15 35.37 -6.41 7.97
CA ALA A 15 34.61 -5.18 8.28
C ALA A 15 34.31 -4.31 7.04
N ILE A 16 35.03 -4.51 5.93
CA ILE A 16 34.86 -3.74 4.67
C ILE A 16 34.05 -4.55 3.63
N ALA A 17 34.10 -5.88 3.67
CA ALA A 17 33.21 -6.75 2.87
C ALA A 17 31.77 -6.76 3.42
N GLY A 18 31.55 -6.35 4.66
CA GLY A 18 30.22 -6.27 5.29
C GLY A 18 29.44 -4.96 5.08
N THR A 19 29.98 -3.98 4.35
CA THR A 19 29.38 -2.63 4.23
C THR A 19 28.76 -2.30 2.87
N CYS A 20 28.64 -3.30 1.99
CA CYS A 20 28.24 -3.09 0.60
C CYS A 20 27.31 -4.23 0.18
N ALA A 21 26.01 -3.95 0.07
CA ALA A 21 24.95 -4.87 -0.37
C ALA A 21 24.59 -6.10 0.49
N LEU A 22 25.23 -6.34 1.65
CA LEU A 22 24.64 -7.21 2.69
C LEU A 22 23.96 -6.36 3.78
N SER A 23 22.88 -5.65 3.44
CA SER A 23 21.86 -5.38 4.47
C SER A 23 21.09 -6.68 4.72
N SER A 24 21.77 -7.63 5.36
CA SER A 24 21.08 -8.41 6.36
C SER A 24 20.93 -7.46 7.55
N PRO A 25 19.74 -6.97 7.90
CA PRO A 25 19.36 -7.05 9.28
C PRO A 25 19.71 -8.51 9.65
N SER A 26 20.58 -8.65 10.65
CA SER A 26 20.13 -9.48 11.75
C SER A 26 18.64 -9.18 11.94
N PHE A 27 17.83 -10.15 12.35
CA PHE A 27 16.56 -9.82 13.00
C PHE A 27 16.74 -8.56 13.88
N ALA A 28 15.68 -7.86 14.28
CA ALA A 28 15.80 -7.14 15.54
C ALA A 28 16.09 -8.20 16.62
N ALA A 29 17.34 -8.69 16.64
CA ALA A 29 18.00 -9.31 17.73
C ALA A 29 17.72 -8.29 18.80
N TRP A 30 17.05 -8.76 19.83
CA TRP A 30 16.93 -7.99 21.04
C TRP A 30 18.36 -7.68 21.45
N GLU A 31 18.79 -6.46 21.13
CA GLU A 31 20.15 -6.02 21.32
C GLU A 31 20.27 -5.71 22.80
N SER A 32 21.23 -6.34 23.48
CA SER A 32 21.64 -5.89 24.79
C SER A 32 22.16 -4.46 24.69
N ASP A 33 21.72 -3.60 25.61
CA ASP A 33 22.24 -2.23 25.80
C ASP A 33 23.71 -2.21 26.31
N ALA A 34 24.52 -3.22 25.96
CA ALA A 34 25.93 -3.29 26.32
C ALA A 34 26.68 -2.09 25.69
N PRO A 35 27.34 -1.27 26.53
CA PRO A 35 28.25 -1.79 27.55
C PRO A 35 27.78 -1.63 29.01
N THR A 36 26.63 -1.02 29.29
CA THR A 36 26.25 -0.67 30.67
C THR A 36 25.09 -1.51 31.19
N LYS A 37 25.41 -2.58 31.93
CA LYS A 37 24.44 -3.26 32.80
C LYS A 37 23.77 -2.24 33.73
N LEU A 38 22.44 -2.24 33.75
CA LEU A 38 21.64 -1.32 34.58
C LEU A 38 21.55 -1.84 36.03
N GLY A 39 22.51 -1.49 36.89
CA GLY A 39 22.41 -1.78 38.32
C GLY A 39 22.34 -3.27 38.66
N THR A 40 21.93 -3.59 39.89
CA THR A 40 21.47 -4.94 40.26
C THR A 40 19.95 -4.89 40.25
N ASP A 41 19.34 -5.68 39.37
CA ASP A 41 17.89 -5.95 39.28
C ASP A 41 16.96 -4.74 39.09
N ILE A 42 16.56 -4.51 37.83
CA ILE A 42 15.47 -3.57 37.49
C ILE A 42 14.13 -4.20 37.82
N VAL A 43 13.23 -3.45 38.48
CA VAL A 43 11.95 -3.97 38.98
C VAL A 43 10.72 -3.31 38.35
N ALA A 44 10.86 -2.12 37.78
CA ALA A 44 9.77 -1.39 37.15
C ALA A 44 10.30 -0.37 36.13
N SER A 45 9.46 -0.06 35.15
CA SER A 45 9.73 0.93 34.10
C SER A 45 8.49 1.78 33.82
N ALA A 46 8.71 3.02 33.37
CA ALA A 46 7.66 3.90 32.87
C ALA A 46 8.22 4.71 31.70
N ALA A 47 7.48 4.77 30.59
CA ALA A 47 7.87 5.49 29.38
C ALA A 47 6.82 6.54 28.99
N ASP A 48 7.31 7.63 28.40
CA ASP A 48 6.53 8.64 27.72
C ASP A 48 7.27 9.11 26.46
N ASN A 49 6.54 9.35 25.38
CA ASN A 49 7.13 9.73 24.10
C ASN A 49 7.76 11.13 24.10
N THR A 50 7.45 11.98 25.07
CA THR A 50 7.97 13.35 25.20
C THR A 50 9.15 13.42 26.17
N ASP A 51 9.03 12.76 27.32
CA ASP A 51 10.03 12.85 28.40
C ASP A 51 11.05 11.69 28.40
N GLY A 52 10.75 10.60 27.69
CA GLY A 52 11.60 9.42 27.58
C GLY A 52 11.18 8.30 28.52
N ILE A 53 12.13 7.46 28.93
CA ILE A 53 11.87 6.27 29.76
C ILE A 53 12.72 6.29 31.02
N VAL A 54 12.08 5.97 32.15
CA VAL A 54 12.75 5.76 33.44
C VAL A 54 12.59 4.31 33.87
N VAL A 55 13.69 3.71 34.33
CA VAL A 55 13.68 2.41 34.99
C VAL A 55 14.26 2.51 36.39
N VAL A 56 13.73 1.71 37.31
CA VAL A 56 14.14 1.71 38.73
C VAL A 56 14.46 0.30 39.20
N GLY A 57 15.45 0.17 40.09
CA GLY A 57 15.95 -1.13 40.54
C GLY A 57 15.98 -1.32 42.06
N ASP A 58 16.29 -2.55 42.46
CA ASP A 58 16.38 -2.94 43.87
C ASP A 58 17.59 -2.34 44.59
N ASP A 59 18.60 -1.88 43.84
CA ASP A 59 19.75 -1.15 44.36
C ASP A 59 19.43 0.31 44.75
N GLY A 60 18.15 0.70 44.68
CA GLY A 60 17.66 2.02 45.00
C GLY A 60 18.10 3.08 43.99
N LYS A 61 18.49 2.72 42.77
CA LYS A 61 18.85 3.68 41.71
C LYS A 61 17.72 3.82 40.69
N ALA A 62 17.76 4.94 39.99
CA ALA A 62 16.94 5.21 38.81
C ALA A 62 17.83 5.56 37.61
N TYR A 63 17.45 5.05 36.45
CA TYR A 63 18.10 5.26 35.17
C TYR A 63 17.10 5.89 34.19
N HIS A 64 17.57 6.78 33.33
CA HIS A 64 16.75 7.51 32.37
C HIS A 64 17.40 7.48 30.99
N MET A 65 16.55 7.35 29.98
CA MET A 65 16.88 7.58 28.57
C MET A 65 15.92 8.63 28.04
N THR A 66 16.46 9.66 27.39
CA THR A 66 15.66 10.78 26.88
C THR A 66 14.76 10.32 25.72
N ALA A 67 13.63 11.01 25.48
CA ALA A 67 12.75 10.71 24.35
C ALA A 67 13.48 10.70 23.00
N ALA A 68 14.39 11.65 22.77
CA ALA A 68 15.18 11.70 21.55
C ALA A 68 16.03 10.45 21.32
N LYS A 69 16.54 9.81 22.38
CA LYS A 69 17.31 8.55 22.29
C LYS A 69 16.39 7.34 22.23
N MET A 70 15.34 7.35 23.04
CA MET A 70 14.30 6.32 23.07
C MET A 70 13.64 6.13 21.70
N LEU A 71 13.38 7.22 20.98
CA LEU A 71 12.76 7.25 19.66
C LEU A 71 13.78 7.31 18.51
N ASN A 72 15.07 7.18 18.80
CA ASN A 72 16.10 7.25 17.76
C ASN A 72 16.11 5.97 16.92
N ALA A 73 16.03 6.08 15.60
CA ALA A 73 16.14 4.94 14.71
C ALA A 73 17.55 4.30 14.73
N ASN A 74 18.59 5.08 15.10
CA ASN A 74 19.95 4.61 15.27
C ASN A 74 20.15 3.95 16.64
N THR A 75 20.24 2.62 16.65
CA THR A 75 20.45 1.80 17.84
C THR A 75 21.72 2.15 18.63
N SER A 76 22.76 2.63 17.95
CA SER A 76 24.03 3.02 18.60
C SER A 76 23.93 4.28 19.46
N GLU A 77 22.83 5.03 19.38
CA GLU A 77 22.58 6.25 20.16
C GLU A 77 21.68 6.01 21.37
N ILE A 78 21.27 4.76 21.60
CA ILE A 78 20.51 4.33 22.77
C ILE A 78 21.49 4.23 23.95
N ASP A 79 21.31 5.09 24.95
CA ASP A 79 22.09 5.03 26.18
C ASP A 79 21.23 5.29 27.41
N TRP A 80 21.68 4.75 28.54
CA TRP A 80 21.07 4.95 29.84
C TRP A 80 21.94 5.84 30.69
N THR A 81 21.33 6.84 31.32
CA THR A 81 21.99 7.70 32.30
C THR A 81 21.48 7.36 33.69
N GLN A 82 22.38 7.06 34.64
CA GLN A 82 21.97 7.01 36.05
C GLN A 82 21.61 8.43 36.53
N VAL A 83 20.35 8.64 36.88
CA VAL A 83 19.78 9.94 37.23
C VAL A 83 19.52 10.11 38.73
N TYR A 84 19.37 9.01 39.47
CA TYR A 84 19.21 9.02 40.92
C TYR A 84 20.28 8.16 41.63
N PRO A 85 20.95 8.67 42.68
CA PRO A 85 21.86 7.87 43.52
C PRO A 85 21.08 6.86 44.37
N PRO A 86 21.74 5.85 44.98
CA PRO A 86 21.05 4.85 45.81
C PRO A 86 20.18 5.49 46.89
N ALA A 87 18.89 5.16 46.87
CA ALA A 87 17.92 5.51 47.89
C ALA A 87 18.20 4.73 49.19
N SER A 88 17.42 5.01 50.25
CA SER A 88 17.54 4.30 51.53
C SER A 88 16.98 2.87 51.50
N GLY A 89 16.28 2.50 50.44
CA GLY A 89 15.76 1.16 50.20
C GLY A 89 15.40 0.95 48.73
N ASP A 90 15.09 -0.28 48.39
CA ASP A 90 14.82 -0.80 47.06
C ASP A 90 13.61 -0.09 46.44
N PHE A 91 13.65 0.27 45.15
CA PHE A 91 12.45 0.74 44.46
C PHE A 91 11.44 -0.40 44.29
N VAL A 92 10.15 -0.07 44.23
CA VAL A 92 9.06 -1.05 44.00
C VAL A 92 8.09 -0.63 42.89
N GLY A 93 8.27 0.55 42.31
CA GLY A 93 7.43 1.05 41.23
C GLY A 93 7.84 2.44 40.75
N VAL A 94 7.57 2.71 39.48
CA VAL A 94 7.72 4.02 38.84
C VAL A 94 6.53 4.24 37.91
N VAL A 95 6.04 5.47 37.83
CA VAL A 95 4.95 5.89 36.92
C VAL A 95 5.28 7.24 36.31
N HIS A 96 4.74 7.52 35.12
CA HIS A 96 4.74 8.85 34.49
C HIS A 96 3.36 9.49 34.66
N VAL A 97 3.32 10.76 35.04
CA VAL A 97 2.12 11.52 35.37
C VAL A 97 2.28 12.95 34.89
N ASP A 98 1.41 13.40 33.98
CA ASP A 98 1.54 14.69 33.32
C ASP A 98 2.93 14.83 32.66
N ASP A 99 3.76 15.75 33.16
CA ASP A 99 5.14 15.98 32.72
C ASP A 99 6.11 15.57 33.84
N MET A 100 5.90 14.44 34.53
CA MET A 100 6.83 14.01 35.60
C MET A 100 6.85 12.50 35.84
N PHE A 101 8.00 12.02 36.30
CA PHE A 101 8.17 10.66 36.82
C PHE A 101 8.08 10.65 38.35
N LEU A 102 7.32 9.70 38.89
CA LEU A 102 7.26 9.41 40.31
C LEU A 102 7.74 7.99 40.54
N ALA A 103 8.67 7.80 41.47
CA ALA A 103 9.11 6.47 41.90
C ALA A 103 8.99 6.33 43.42
N VAL A 104 8.77 5.11 43.89
CA VAL A 104 8.61 4.82 45.32
C VAL A 104 9.46 3.64 45.77
N THR A 105 10.08 3.77 46.92
CA THR A 105 10.85 2.69 47.56
C THR A 105 10.00 1.84 48.49
N SER A 106 10.46 0.64 48.79
CA SER A 106 9.83 -0.30 49.72
C SER A 106 9.70 0.25 51.15
N ASP A 107 10.57 1.19 51.55
CA ASP A 107 10.51 1.94 52.83
C ASP A 107 9.56 3.15 52.79
N GLY A 108 8.93 3.41 51.64
CA GLY A 108 7.96 4.45 51.42
C GLY A 108 8.52 5.80 50.97
N THR A 109 9.82 5.93 50.71
CA THR A 109 10.34 7.18 50.13
C THR A 109 9.80 7.38 48.72
N ILE A 110 9.09 8.50 48.49
CA ILE A 110 8.69 8.95 47.15
C ILE A 110 9.75 9.91 46.61
N VAL A 111 10.16 9.71 45.37
CA VAL A 111 11.03 10.63 44.63
C VAL A 111 10.32 11.07 43.35
N VAL A 112 10.46 12.34 42.99
CA VAL A 112 9.75 12.97 41.86
C VAL A 112 10.75 13.69 40.96
N SER A 113 10.57 13.60 39.64
CA SER A 113 11.38 14.33 38.64
C SER A 113 10.52 14.86 37.50
N ASP A 114 10.65 16.15 37.16
CA ASP A 114 9.87 16.84 36.13
C ASP A 114 10.13 16.36 34.68
N ASN A 115 11.13 15.52 34.44
CA ASN A 115 11.43 15.00 33.08
C ASN A 115 12.37 13.78 33.12
N GLY A 116 12.56 13.17 34.30
CA GLY A 116 13.47 12.04 34.49
C GLY A 116 14.96 12.42 34.56
N GLU A 117 15.36 13.64 34.20
CA GLU A 117 16.78 13.99 34.07
C GLU A 117 17.56 14.06 35.39
N LYS A 118 18.88 13.92 35.28
CA LYS A 118 19.80 13.98 36.42
C LYS A 118 19.75 15.34 37.12
N GLY A 119 19.63 15.32 38.45
CA GLY A 119 19.61 16.53 39.29
C GLY A 119 18.23 17.19 39.42
N ARG A 120 17.21 16.63 38.78
CA ARG A 120 15.80 17.05 38.91
C ARG A 120 15.00 16.21 39.91
N TRP A 121 15.54 15.07 40.32
CA TRP A 121 14.91 14.19 41.31
C TRP A 121 14.89 14.78 42.72
N GLN A 122 13.71 15.00 43.26
CA GLN A 122 13.48 15.51 44.61
C GLN A 122 12.93 14.41 45.52
N LYS A 123 13.50 14.28 46.72
CA LYS A 123 13.03 13.33 47.73
C LYS A 123 11.89 13.97 48.52
N HIS A 124 10.73 13.32 48.50
CA HIS A 124 9.58 13.69 49.32
C HIS A 124 9.43 12.67 50.47
N PRO A 125 9.96 12.98 51.66
CA PRO A 125 9.85 12.07 52.79
C PRO A 125 8.39 11.96 53.22
N LEU A 126 7.97 10.73 53.55
CA LEU A 126 6.68 10.50 54.16
C LEU A 126 6.54 11.25 55.49
N SER A 127 5.35 11.78 55.75
CA SER A 127 5.02 12.37 57.04
C SER A 127 5.19 11.35 58.17
N THR A 128 5.54 11.80 59.37
CA THR A 128 5.70 10.93 60.55
C THR A 128 4.43 10.11 60.84
N VAL A 129 3.25 10.70 60.57
CA VAL A 129 1.96 10.03 60.69
C VAL A 129 1.87 8.85 59.73
N LEU A 130 2.25 9.05 58.47
CA LEU A 130 2.21 7.97 57.49
C LEU A 130 3.26 6.90 57.74
N LYS A 131 4.48 7.26 58.15
CA LYS A 131 5.47 6.27 58.60
C LYS A 131 4.94 5.42 59.75
N GLY A 132 4.18 6.02 60.67
CA GLY A 132 3.48 5.30 61.72
C GLY A 132 2.35 4.39 61.22
N LEU A 133 1.63 4.80 60.15
CA LEU A 133 0.57 3.99 59.53
C LEU A 133 1.10 2.84 58.66
N LEU A 134 2.20 3.06 57.94
CA LEU A 134 2.92 2.02 57.21
C LEU A 134 3.57 1.04 58.20
N GLY A 135 4.16 1.53 59.30
CA GLY A 135 4.83 0.67 60.27
C GLY A 135 5.92 -0.17 59.60
N ASP A 136 5.85 -1.49 59.78
CA ASP A 136 6.77 -2.47 59.16
C ASP A 136 6.23 -3.02 57.82
N LYS A 137 5.14 -2.44 57.27
CA LYS A 137 4.55 -2.89 56.01
C LYS A 137 5.43 -2.45 54.83
N LYS A 138 5.66 -3.36 53.89
CA LYS A 138 6.37 -3.08 52.64
C LYS A 138 5.40 -2.60 51.56
N LEU A 139 5.78 -1.57 50.82
CA LEU A 139 5.11 -1.20 49.57
C LEU A 139 5.43 -2.21 48.46
N VAL A 140 4.48 -2.42 47.56
CA VAL A 140 4.61 -3.37 46.42
C VAL A 140 4.20 -2.77 45.08
N GLY A 141 3.72 -1.53 45.03
CA GLY A 141 3.38 -0.89 43.76
C GLY A 141 2.95 0.57 43.88
N LEU A 142 2.89 1.23 42.74
CA LEU A 142 2.56 2.65 42.54
C LEU A 142 1.76 2.77 41.24
N ALA A 143 0.61 3.46 41.28
CA ALA A 143 -0.21 3.77 40.10
C ALA A 143 -0.66 5.23 40.12
N SER A 144 -1.04 5.83 38.98
CA SER A 144 -1.49 7.23 38.92
C SER A 144 -2.63 7.46 37.93
N ASP A 145 -3.52 8.41 38.23
CA ASP A 145 -4.71 8.74 37.42
C ASP A 145 -4.51 9.87 36.39
N LEU A 146 -3.24 10.11 36.00
CA LEU A 146 -2.79 11.11 35.03
C LEU A 146 -2.97 12.58 35.41
N ILE A 147 -3.71 12.96 36.46
CA ILE A 147 -4.11 14.38 36.67
C ILE A 147 -3.49 15.04 37.90
N SER A 148 -2.79 14.29 38.75
CA SER A 148 -1.80 14.75 39.77
C SER A 148 -1.63 13.79 40.95
N LYS A 149 -2.16 12.57 40.83
CA LYS A 149 -2.48 11.76 41.98
C LYS A 149 -1.94 10.36 41.83
N ALA A 150 -1.12 9.94 42.78
CA ALA A 150 -0.58 8.59 42.80
C ALA A 150 -1.15 7.79 43.98
N VAL A 151 -1.33 6.49 43.79
CA VAL A 151 -1.71 5.56 44.85
C VAL A 151 -0.59 4.56 45.04
N VAL A 152 -0.19 4.39 46.30
CA VAL A 152 0.75 3.34 46.71
C VAL A 152 0.00 2.27 47.48
N ILE A 153 0.43 1.01 47.32
CA ILE A 153 -0.15 -0.11 48.01
C ILE A 153 0.89 -0.94 48.76
N THR A 154 0.54 -1.42 49.94
CA THR A 154 1.36 -2.35 50.72
C THR A 154 1.06 -3.81 50.36
N ALA A 155 2.00 -4.71 50.67
CA ALA A 155 1.86 -6.15 50.48
C ALA A 155 0.62 -6.74 51.18
N ASP A 156 0.16 -6.09 52.26
CA ASP A 156 -1.06 -6.47 52.98
C ASP A 156 -2.33 -5.81 52.42
N GLY A 157 -2.27 -5.07 51.31
CA GLY A 157 -3.43 -4.44 50.66
C GLY A 157 -3.86 -3.08 51.23
N SER A 158 -3.11 -2.48 52.14
CA SER A 158 -3.38 -1.11 52.60
C SER A 158 -3.02 -0.12 51.49
N ALA A 159 -3.97 0.74 51.10
CA ALA A 159 -3.78 1.71 50.02
C ALA A 159 -3.71 3.15 50.54
N PHE A 160 -2.78 3.93 49.99
CA PHE A 160 -2.55 5.32 50.37
C PHE A 160 -2.44 6.18 49.12
N TYR A 161 -3.00 7.38 49.21
CA TYR A 161 -3.07 8.32 48.12
C TYR A 161 -2.10 9.50 48.35
N TYR A 162 -1.26 9.78 47.37
CA TYR A 162 -0.31 10.88 47.30
C TYR A 162 -0.80 11.91 46.29
N ASP A 163 -0.98 13.14 46.73
CA ASP A 163 -1.43 14.25 45.88
C ASP A 163 -0.32 15.28 45.74
N HIS A 164 0.26 15.36 44.54
CA HIS A 164 1.37 16.26 44.30
C HIS A 164 0.92 17.70 44.06
N SER A 165 -0.38 17.95 43.86
CA SER A 165 -0.94 19.28 43.59
C SER A 165 -0.86 20.21 44.81
N PHE A 166 -0.71 19.67 46.02
CA PHE A 166 -0.53 20.50 47.21
C PHE A 166 0.89 21.10 47.28
N PRO A 167 1.03 22.40 47.63
CA PRO A 167 2.33 23.02 47.82
C PRO A 167 3.06 22.41 49.03
N GLU A 168 4.39 22.33 49.00
CA GLU A 168 5.16 21.93 50.19
C GLU A 168 4.94 22.92 51.35
N PRO A 169 4.85 22.46 52.62
CA PRO A 169 4.92 21.07 53.11
C PRO A 169 3.56 20.34 53.16
N ALA A 170 2.51 20.90 52.55
CA ALA A 170 1.13 20.39 52.60
C ALA A 170 0.86 19.18 51.68
N ARG A 171 1.87 18.69 50.94
CA ARG A 171 1.82 17.39 50.26
C ARG A 171 1.50 16.31 51.29
N THR A 172 0.25 15.88 51.30
CA THR A 172 -0.29 15.01 52.33
C THR A 172 -0.59 13.66 51.71
N ILE A 173 -0.04 12.61 52.29
CA ILE A 173 -0.48 11.25 51.94
C ILE A 173 -1.66 10.92 52.82
N ILE A 174 -2.78 10.63 52.16
CA ILE A 174 -4.06 10.39 52.80
C ILE A 174 -4.34 8.89 52.71
N PRO A 175 -4.61 8.19 53.83
CA PRO A 175 -5.06 6.81 53.75
C PRO A 175 -6.40 6.76 53.02
N ILE A 176 -6.53 5.85 52.05
CA ILE A 176 -7.83 5.58 51.44
C ILE A 176 -8.69 4.93 52.52
N LYS A 177 -9.81 5.56 52.88
CA LYS A 177 -10.69 5.08 53.94
C LYS A 177 -11.80 4.24 53.34
N LYS A 178 -12.15 3.12 53.97
CA LYS A 178 -13.31 2.32 53.54
C LYS A 178 -14.56 3.18 53.53
N SER A 179 -15.35 3.09 52.46
CA SER A 179 -16.59 3.87 52.33
C SER A 179 -17.50 3.64 53.56
N GLY A 180 -17.83 4.73 54.26
CA GLY A 180 -18.65 4.72 55.48
C GLY A 180 -17.89 4.71 56.81
N GLU A 181 -16.55 4.69 56.82
CA GLU A 181 -15.73 4.77 58.05
C GLU A 181 -15.00 6.10 58.19
N GLU A 182 -15.21 6.83 59.30
CA GLU A 182 -14.58 8.13 59.54
C GLU A 182 -13.10 8.05 59.94
N THR A 183 -12.64 6.92 60.47
CA THR A 183 -11.31 6.78 61.08
C THR A 183 -10.52 5.53 60.66
N GLY A 184 -11.02 4.71 59.73
CA GLY A 184 -10.36 3.48 59.28
C GLY A 184 -9.53 3.69 58.01
N VAL A 185 -8.26 3.28 58.01
CA VAL A 185 -7.52 2.98 56.76
C VAL A 185 -8.22 1.77 56.14
N LEU A 186 -8.35 1.71 54.81
CA LEU A 186 -8.81 0.52 54.10
C LEU A 186 -7.98 -0.67 54.58
N ALA A 187 -8.54 -1.46 55.51
CA ALA A 187 -7.80 -2.49 56.20
C ALA A 187 -7.48 -3.57 55.19
N GLY A 188 -6.21 -3.97 55.18
CA GLY A 188 -5.68 -5.01 54.30
C GLY A 188 -6.57 -6.24 54.19
N GLU A 189 -7.29 -6.62 55.25
CA GLU A 189 -8.24 -7.74 55.25
C GLU A 189 -9.31 -7.69 54.14
N ALA A 190 -9.68 -6.50 53.64
CA ALA A 190 -10.62 -6.33 52.54
C ALA A 190 -10.06 -6.76 51.16
N ILE A 191 -8.73 -6.80 51.02
CA ILE A 191 -8.01 -7.07 49.76
C ILE A 191 -7.08 -8.29 49.90
N ALA A 192 -6.57 -8.58 51.10
CA ALA A 192 -5.46 -9.48 51.38
C ALA A 192 -5.81 -10.65 52.29
N THR A 193 -7.09 -10.93 52.57
CA THR A 193 -7.45 -12.09 53.41
C THR A 193 -6.98 -13.42 52.82
N ASN A 194 -6.67 -13.49 51.51
CA ASN A 194 -6.01 -14.64 50.87
C ASN A 194 -4.98 -14.25 49.79
N SER A 195 -4.71 -12.95 49.58
CA SER A 195 -4.03 -12.45 48.37
C SER A 195 -2.66 -11.85 48.68
N ASN A 196 -1.61 -12.45 48.12
CA ASN A 196 -0.27 -11.88 48.09
C ASN A 196 -0.27 -10.75 47.05
N VAL A 197 -0.55 -9.52 47.47
CA VAL A 197 -0.62 -8.35 46.57
C VAL A 197 0.74 -8.20 45.88
N ARG A 198 0.72 -8.20 44.54
CA ARG A 198 1.92 -8.09 43.71
C ARG A 198 2.06 -6.71 43.07
N GLY A 199 0.96 -5.99 42.85
CA GLY A 199 1.02 -4.65 42.28
C GLY A 199 -0.32 -3.91 42.24
N ILE A 200 -0.30 -2.75 41.59
CA ILE A 200 -1.43 -1.86 41.38
C ILE A 200 -1.27 -1.19 40.02
N GLU A 201 -2.38 -1.01 39.30
CA GLU A 201 -2.41 -0.31 38.00
C GLU A 201 -3.60 0.66 37.94
N PHE A 202 -3.50 1.72 37.13
CA PHE A 202 -4.60 2.66 36.93
C PHE A 202 -5.64 2.12 35.95
N LEU A 203 -6.93 2.29 36.26
CA LEU A 203 -8.01 1.85 35.36
C LEU A 203 -8.31 2.93 34.31
N THR A 204 -7.71 2.79 33.13
CA THR A 204 -7.88 3.72 32.01
C THR A 204 -9.35 4.04 31.71
N GLY A 205 -9.68 5.33 31.66
CA GLY A 205 -11.04 5.83 31.43
C GLY A 205 -11.90 5.99 32.70
N GLN A 206 -11.43 5.58 33.89
CA GLN A 206 -12.13 5.81 35.16
C GLN A 206 -11.27 6.64 36.12
N THR A 207 -11.64 7.90 36.33
CA THR A 207 -10.91 8.76 37.28
C THR A 207 -10.95 8.20 38.70
N ASN A 208 -9.87 8.39 39.45
CA ASN A 208 -9.76 7.96 40.85
C ASN A 208 -10.03 6.45 41.10
N THR A 209 -9.83 5.60 40.08
CA THR A 209 -10.10 4.16 40.16
C THR A 209 -8.86 3.36 39.76
N PHE A 210 -8.52 2.37 40.58
CA PHE A 210 -7.29 1.60 40.48
C PHE A 210 -7.58 0.11 40.61
N MET A 211 -6.69 -0.69 40.06
CA MET A 211 -6.80 -2.15 40.05
C MET A 211 -5.63 -2.73 40.82
N VAL A 212 -5.93 -3.48 41.86
CA VAL A 212 -4.96 -4.15 42.71
C VAL A 212 -4.99 -5.63 42.41
N TYR A 213 -3.83 -6.21 42.15
CA TYR A 213 -3.73 -7.59 41.72
C TYR A 213 -2.67 -8.38 42.52
N GLY A 214 -2.79 -9.70 42.50
CA GLY A 214 -1.86 -10.59 43.17
C GLY A 214 -2.21 -12.06 43.00
N ALA A 215 -1.70 -12.89 43.93
CA ALA A 215 -2.01 -14.32 43.92
C ALA A 215 -3.25 -14.65 44.74
N GLY A 216 -4.28 -15.22 44.12
CA GLY A 216 -5.45 -15.79 44.81
C GLY A 216 -5.23 -17.24 45.20
N GLY A 217 -5.78 -17.66 46.35
CA GLY A 217 -5.75 -19.07 46.77
C GLY A 217 -6.49 -19.95 45.74
N GLY A 218 -5.74 -20.79 45.01
CA GLY A 218 -6.24 -21.57 43.89
C GLY A 218 -7.51 -22.41 44.14
N ASN A 219 -8.30 -22.60 43.08
CA ASN A 219 -9.51 -23.43 43.00
C ASN A 219 -10.68 -23.10 43.95
N GLY A 220 -10.80 -21.86 44.42
CA GLY A 220 -11.96 -21.36 45.15
C GLY A 220 -12.27 -19.91 44.77
N ASN A 221 -13.47 -19.41 45.12
CA ASN A 221 -13.96 -18.04 44.86
C ASN A 221 -13.15 -16.92 45.59
N ALA A 222 -11.84 -17.07 45.75
CA ALA A 222 -10.96 -16.07 46.33
C ALA A 222 -10.58 -15.06 45.24
N ASN A 223 -10.87 -13.78 45.49
CA ASN A 223 -10.54 -12.71 44.55
C ASN A 223 -9.01 -12.52 44.47
N ASN A 224 -8.47 -12.43 43.26
CA ASN A 224 -7.07 -12.14 42.95
C ASN A 224 -6.89 -10.78 42.26
N LEU A 225 -8.00 -10.09 41.98
CA LEU A 225 -8.07 -8.78 41.35
C LEU A 225 -9.11 -7.93 42.10
N TYR A 226 -8.80 -6.67 42.40
CA TYR A 226 -9.67 -5.78 43.16
C TYR A 226 -9.71 -4.40 42.52
N LYS A 227 -10.91 -3.90 42.23
CA LYS A 227 -11.13 -2.50 41.84
C LYS A 227 -11.32 -1.65 43.09
N ILE A 228 -10.53 -0.60 43.22
CA ILE A 228 -10.54 0.32 44.36
C ILE A 228 -10.75 1.75 43.87
N THR A 229 -11.60 2.51 44.55
CA THR A 229 -11.71 3.97 44.31
C THR A 229 -11.02 4.76 45.42
N THR A 230 -10.62 6.01 45.17
CA THR A 230 -10.10 6.89 46.24
C THR A 230 -11.12 7.20 47.33
N ALA A 231 -12.41 7.00 47.04
CA ALA A 231 -13.50 7.04 48.02
C ALA A 231 -13.60 5.75 48.87
N GLY A 232 -12.74 4.76 48.61
CA GLY A 232 -12.63 3.50 49.31
C GLY A 232 -13.77 2.51 49.07
N ALA A 233 -14.40 2.57 47.89
CA ALA A 233 -15.18 1.44 47.40
C ALA A 233 -14.21 0.34 46.94
N VAL A 234 -14.51 -0.92 47.28
CA VAL A 234 -13.72 -2.09 46.89
C VAL A 234 -14.64 -3.13 46.26
N GLU A 235 -14.31 -3.55 45.04
CA GLU A 235 -14.98 -4.64 44.32
C GLU A 235 -13.94 -5.71 44.00
N GLY A 236 -14.16 -6.95 44.44
CA GLY A 236 -13.25 -8.06 44.17
C GLY A 236 -13.72 -8.91 42.98
N PHE A 237 -12.75 -9.42 42.23
CA PHE A 237 -12.91 -10.28 41.05
C PHE A 237 -11.96 -11.47 41.16
N ASN A 238 -12.36 -12.59 40.58
CA ASN A 238 -11.54 -13.80 40.51
C ASN A 238 -11.25 -14.14 39.05
N LEU A 239 -10.01 -13.96 38.62
CA LEU A 239 -9.51 -14.30 37.31
C LEU A 239 -9.02 -15.75 37.29
N TYR A 240 -9.87 -16.68 36.85
CA TYR A 240 -9.64 -18.12 37.00
C TYR A 240 -8.43 -18.61 36.19
N ASN A 241 -8.27 -18.08 34.97
CA ASN A 241 -7.23 -18.48 34.03
C ASN A 241 -5.86 -17.83 34.27
N CYS A 242 -5.76 -16.95 35.28
CA CYS A 242 -4.52 -16.37 35.77
C CYS A 242 -4.59 -16.23 37.31
N PRO A 243 -4.47 -17.35 38.05
CA PRO A 243 -4.70 -17.35 39.51
C PRO A 243 -3.66 -16.53 40.28
N ALA A 244 -2.47 -16.33 39.69
CA ALA A 244 -1.39 -15.53 40.25
C ALA A 244 -0.93 -14.46 39.26
N ILE A 245 -1.55 -13.29 39.36
CA ILE A 245 -1.32 -12.14 38.48
C ILE A 245 -0.05 -11.41 38.94
N ASN A 246 0.92 -11.29 38.04
CA ASN A 246 2.17 -10.57 38.26
C ASN A 246 2.10 -9.13 37.77
N ASP A 247 1.41 -8.88 36.65
CA ASP A 247 1.27 -7.55 36.07
C ASP A 247 0.00 -7.42 35.23
N PHE A 248 -0.38 -6.19 34.93
CA PHE A 248 -1.67 -5.85 34.33
C PHE A 248 -1.54 -4.63 33.43
N ALA A 249 -2.19 -4.66 32.25
CA ALA A 249 -2.18 -3.53 31.31
C ALA A 249 -3.61 -3.09 30.93
N PHE A 250 -3.87 -1.78 30.98
CA PHE A 250 -5.14 -1.15 30.57
C PHE A 250 -4.96 -0.24 29.35
N PRO A 251 -4.88 -0.79 28.14
CA PRO A 251 -4.70 0.02 26.94
C PRO A 251 -5.87 0.98 26.70
N THR A 252 -7.10 0.55 26.96
CA THR A 252 -8.31 1.38 26.84
C THR A 252 -9.35 1.01 27.89
N SER A 253 -10.37 1.86 28.03
CA SER A 253 -11.50 1.54 28.89
C SER A 253 -12.23 0.30 28.38
N GLY A 254 -12.25 -0.75 29.19
CA GLY A 254 -12.96 -2.00 28.90
C GLY A 254 -12.14 -3.07 28.17
N ILE A 255 -10.88 -2.82 27.81
CA ILE A 255 -9.97 -3.88 27.33
C ILE A 255 -8.78 -3.92 28.25
N TRP A 256 -8.43 -5.12 28.72
CA TRP A 256 -7.27 -5.30 29.57
C TRP A 256 -6.59 -6.64 29.39
N TYR A 257 -5.30 -6.66 29.79
CA TYR A 257 -4.45 -7.83 29.77
C TYR A 257 -3.88 -8.09 31.16
N ALA A 258 -3.75 -9.36 31.53
CA ALA A 258 -3.10 -9.80 32.75
C ALA A 258 -2.04 -10.85 32.43
N ALA A 259 -0.85 -10.71 33.00
CA ALA A 259 0.24 -11.69 32.89
C ALA A 259 0.55 -12.31 34.26
N GLY A 260 0.91 -13.59 34.29
CA GLY A 260 1.10 -14.30 35.56
C GLY A 260 1.91 -15.59 35.49
N ASP A 261 1.85 -16.34 36.58
CA ASP A 261 2.61 -17.59 36.76
C ASP A 261 2.17 -18.67 35.74
N GLY A 262 3.10 -19.56 35.35
CA GLY A 262 2.81 -20.66 34.42
C GLY A 262 2.53 -20.22 32.97
N GLY A 263 3.03 -19.05 32.56
CA GLY A 263 2.85 -18.50 31.22
C GLY A 263 1.41 -18.08 30.95
N ALA A 264 0.70 -17.60 31.97
CA ALA A 264 -0.68 -17.15 31.78
C ALA A 264 -0.69 -15.73 31.21
N ILE A 265 -1.31 -15.56 30.04
CA ILE A 265 -1.79 -14.27 29.54
C ILE A 265 -3.29 -14.38 29.38
N VAL A 266 -4.03 -13.45 29.97
CA VAL A 266 -5.48 -13.35 29.80
C VAL A 266 -5.81 -11.99 29.21
N ARG A 267 -6.66 -11.98 28.19
CA ARG A 267 -7.26 -10.77 27.62
C ARG A 267 -8.75 -10.80 27.91
N SER A 268 -9.28 -9.66 28.32
CA SER A 268 -10.72 -9.50 28.57
C SER A 268 -11.22 -8.20 27.97
N ASP A 269 -12.46 -8.25 27.51
CA ASP A 269 -13.25 -7.09 27.08
C ASP A 269 -14.26 -6.68 28.18
N ASP A 270 -14.09 -7.20 29.40
CA ASP A 270 -14.98 -6.93 30.52
C ASP A 270 -14.71 -5.56 31.13
N ASN A 271 -15.78 -4.83 31.42
CA ASN A 271 -15.70 -3.52 32.06
C ASN A 271 -15.42 -3.57 33.58
N LEU A 272 -15.17 -4.76 34.13
CA LEU A 272 -14.92 -5.00 35.55
C LEU A 272 -16.03 -4.41 36.43
N SER A 273 -17.28 -4.72 36.07
CA SER A 273 -18.48 -4.36 36.84
C SER A 273 -19.13 -5.59 37.49
N GLY A 274 -19.60 -5.40 38.73
CA GLY A 274 -20.26 -6.44 39.52
C GLY A 274 -19.29 -7.16 40.48
N ALA A 275 -19.45 -6.92 41.78
CA ALA A 275 -18.61 -7.52 42.81
C ALA A 275 -18.75 -9.05 42.90
N GLY A 276 -17.64 -9.74 43.16
CA GLY A 276 -17.58 -11.20 43.34
C GLY A 276 -17.71 -12.00 42.06
N LYS A 277 -17.51 -11.35 40.90
CA LYS A 277 -17.59 -11.98 39.58
C LYS A 277 -16.36 -12.86 39.35
N ASN A 278 -16.61 -14.11 38.96
CA ASN A 278 -15.59 -14.98 38.36
C ASN A 278 -15.45 -14.57 36.89
N ILE A 279 -14.23 -14.22 36.48
CA ILE A 279 -13.87 -13.88 35.12
C ILE A 279 -13.19 -15.12 34.54
N ASP A 280 -13.89 -15.79 33.64
CA ASP A 280 -13.44 -17.00 32.93
C ASP A 280 -13.16 -16.66 31.45
N ASP A 281 -12.53 -15.52 31.23
CA ASP A 281 -12.14 -15.11 29.88
C ASP A 281 -10.98 -15.96 29.39
N ASN A 282 -10.90 -16.09 28.06
CA ASN A 282 -9.98 -16.99 27.41
C ASN A 282 -8.53 -16.61 27.74
N LYS A 283 -7.84 -17.55 28.40
CA LYS A 283 -6.38 -17.62 28.36
C LYS A 283 -5.95 -17.56 26.90
N LEU A 284 -5.02 -16.68 26.56
CA LEU A 284 -4.47 -16.63 25.21
C LEU A 284 -3.59 -17.86 24.99
N ASP A 285 -3.72 -18.48 23.82
CA ASP A 285 -2.90 -19.62 23.44
C ASP A 285 -1.49 -19.14 23.12
N ILE A 286 -0.50 -19.71 23.82
CA ILE A 286 0.92 -19.43 23.58
C ILE A 286 1.51 -20.61 22.80
N PRO A 287 2.11 -20.39 21.62
CA PRO A 287 2.74 -21.44 20.83
C PRO A 287 3.86 -22.16 21.59
N GLY A 288 3.93 -23.48 21.40
CA GLY A 288 4.83 -24.35 22.16
C GLY A 288 4.37 -24.51 23.60
N ASN A 289 4.86 -25.52 24.33
CA ASN A 289 4.49 -25.75 25.73
C ASN A 289 5.11 -24.69 26.67
N PHE A 290 4.82 -23.42 26.44
CA PHE A 290 5.32 -22.30 27.20
C PHE A 290 4.69 -22.30 28.60
N SER A 291 5.55 -22.33 29.62
CA SER A 291 5.13 -22.41 31.02
C SER A 291 5.96 -21.52 31.94
N SER A 292 6.76 -20.61 31.34
CA SER A 292 7.59 -19.69 32.10
C SER A 292 6.73 -18.65 32.81
N ASN A 293 7.10 -18.26 34.03
CA ASN A 293 6.40 -17.19 34.73
C ASN A 293 6.63 -15.86 34.00
N LEU A 294 5.55 -15.11 33.78
CA LEU A 294 5.61 -13.77 33.19
C LEU A 294 5.54 -12.74 34.32
N PHE A 295 6.45 -11.76 34.32
CA PHE A 295 6.60 -10.77 35.37
C PHE A 295 6.02 -9.41 35.00
N SER A 296 6.05 -9.03 33.73
CA SER A 296 5.50 -7.75 33.26
C SER A 296 4.77 -7.87 31.93
N ILE A 297 3.79 -6.99 31.70
CA ILE A 297 3.04 -6.86 30.46
C ILE A 297 2.70 -5.40 30.17
N GLU A 298 2.92 -4.97 28.93
CA GLU A 298 2.44 -3.68 28.44
C GLU A 298 1.79 -3.85 27.07
N TYR A 299 0.75 -3.05 26.79
CA TYR A 299 0.02 -3.12 25.54
C TYR A 299 -0.46 -1.74 25.09
N ASN A 300 -0.33 -1.44 23.81
CA ASN A 300 -0.85 -0.23 23.17
C ASN A 300 -2.03 -0.59 22.24
N SER A 301 -3.22 -0.06 22.54
CA SER A 301 -4.44 -0.30 21.75
C SER A 301 -4.32 0.20 20.32
N ASP A 302 -3.74 1.38 20.15
CA ASP A 302 -3.79 2.12 18.89
C ASP A 302 -2.93 1.43 17.83
N LYS A 303 -1.81 0.84 18.26
CA LYS A 303 -0.92 0.05 17.41
C LYS A 303 -1.22 -1.45 17.44
N LYS A 304 -2.17 -1.88 18.26
CA LYS A 304 -2.54 -3.28 18.53
C LYS A 304 -1.33 -4.17 18.83
N LEU A 305 -0.40 -3.65 19.64
CA LEU A 305 0.87 -4.30 19.92
C LEU A 305 1.20 -4.18 21.40
N GLY A 306 1.65 -5.27 21.99
CA GLY A 306 2.17 -5.33 23.34
C GLY A 306 3.23 -6.40 23.50
N TYR A 307 3.84 -6.43 24.68
CA TYR A 307 4.86 -7.40 25.04
C TYR A 307 4.67 -7.86 26.47
N ALA A 308 4.95 -9.13 26.74
CA ALA A 308 5.05 -9.68 28.08
C ALA A 308 6.43 -10.28 28.30
N SER A 309 7.08 -9.93 29.41
CA SER A 309 8.42 -10.42 29.76
C SER A 309 8.37 -11.29 31.01
N GLY A 310 9.36 -12.15 31.19
CA GLY A 310 9.33 -13.13 32.26
C GLY A 310 10.63 -13.85 32.54
N LYS A 311 10.50 -14.96 33.26
CA LYS A 311 11.60 -15.76 33.80
C LYS A 311 12.51 -16.31 32.72
N SER A 312 13.81 -16.39 33.03
CA SER A 312 14.84 -16.98 32.16
C SER A 312 14.87 -16.36 30.76
N GLY A 313 14.71 -15.04 30.69
CA GLY A 313 14.74 -14.30 29.42
C GLY A 313 13.47 -14.46 28.59
N SER A 314 12.39 -15.00 29.14
CA SER A 314 11.19 -15.22 28.36
C SER A 314 10.58 -13.89 27.92
N LEU A 315 10.24 -13.80 26.65
CA LEU A 315 9.64 -12.62 26.07
C LEU A 315 8.61 -13.05 25.02
N LEU A 316 7.45 -12.41 25.08
CA LEU A 316 6.30 -12.71 24.25
C LEU A 316 5.82 -11.42 23.62
N GLU A 317 5.51 -11.47 22.33
CA GLU A 317 4.82 -10.40 21.63
C GLU A 317 3.32 -10.70 21.62
N ILE A 318 2.52 -9.65 21.77
CA ILE A 318 1.06 -9.71 21.84
C ILE A 318 0.49 -8.82 20.74
N SER A 319 -0.24 -9.41 19.80
CA SER A 319 -0.97 -8.68 18.74
C SER A 319 -2.45 -9.02 18.84
N GLY A 320 -3.22 -8.17 19.52
CA GLY A 320 -4.62 -8.48 19.84
C GLY A 320 -4.76 -9.73 20.71
N ARG A 321 -5.17 -10.85 20.11
CA ARG A 321 -5.31 -12.15 20.79
C ARG A 321 -4.18 -13.11 20.48
N ASP A 322 -3.35 -12.78 19.50
CA ASP A 322 -2.23 -13.63 19.08
C ASP A 322 -1.03 -13.36 19.99
N VAL A 323 -0.39 -14.44 20.43
CA VAL A 323 0.82 -14.38 21.24
C VAL A 323 1.92 -15.15 20.53
N THR A 324 3.08 -14.51 20.34
CA THR A 324 4.24 -15.14 19.69
C THR A 324 5.43 -15.15 20.65
N VAL A 325 6.14 -16.27 20.73
CA VAL A 325 7.37 -16.37 21.53
C VAL A 325 8.51 -15.66 20.81
N VAL A 326 9.11 -14.69 21.48
CA VAL A 326 10.23 -13.92 20.94
C VAL A 326 11.54 -14.60 21.33
N ASN A 327 12.23 -15.15 20.33
CA ASN A 327 13.52 -15.80 20.54
C ASN A 327 14.61 -14.74 20.73
N GLN A 328 15.02 -14.49 21.98
CA GLN A 328 16.19 -13.66 22.29
C GLN A 328 17.37 -14.52 22.73
N THR A 329 18.54 -14.27 22.17
CA THR A 329 19.75 -15.08 22.37
C THR A 329 20.64 -14.60 23.51
N GLU A 330 20.36 -13.43 24.08
CA GLU A 330 21.36 -12.66 24.84
C GLU A 330 21.22 -12.75 26.35
N SER A 331 20.00 -12.80 26.89
CA SER A 331 19.76 -12.82 28.33
C SER A 331 19.08 -14.10 28.80
N GLN A 332 19.75 -14.86 29.67
CA GLN A 332 19.11 -15.90 30.49
C GLN A 332 18.56 -15.36 31.82
N GLN A 333 18.65 -14.05 32.04
CA GLN A 333 18.17 -13.41 33.26
C GLN A 333 16.66 -13.21 33.21
N ASP A 334 16.06 -13.16 34.39
CA ASP A 334 14.64 -12.81 34.53
C ASP A 334 14.43 -11.37 34.03
N LEU A 335 13.42 -11.19 33.17
CA LEU A 335 13.02 -9.89 32.63
C LEU A 335 11.79 -9.42 33.40
N ASN A 336 11.94 -8.35 34.17
CA ASN A 336 10.99 -7.95 35.21
C ASN A 336 10.08 -6.80 34.77
N ALA A 337 10.46 -6.02 33.76
CA ALA A 337 9.71 -4.84 33.33
C ALA A 337 9.71 -4.71 31.81
N VAL A 338 8.59 -4.26 31.25
CA VAL A 338 8.39 -3.91 29.84
C VAL A 338 7.88 -2.48 29.78
N SER A 339 8.39 -1.67 28.84
CA SER A 339 7.73 -0.43 28.43
C SER A 339 7.77 -0.20 26.93
N LEU A 340 6.72 0.42 26.40
CA LEU A 340 6.57 0.66 24.97
C LEU A 340 6.84 2.12 24.63
N ALA A 341 7.58 2.34 23.55
CA ALA A 341 7.80 3.64 22.93
C ALA A 341 7.27 3.59 21.50
N MET A 342 6.27 4.43 21.19
CA MET A 342 5.58 4.37 19.91
C MET A 342 5.40 5.77 19.34
N ASP A 343 6.16 6.11 18.30
CA ASP A 343 6.01 7.37 17.55
C ASP A 343 5.92 7.10 16.04
N GLY A 344 4.83 7.54 15.42
CA GLY A 344 4.55 7.25 14.01
C GLY A 344 4.62 5.76 13.67
N ASN A 345 5.65 5.39 12.90
CA ASN A 345 5.95 4.02 12.43
C ASN A 345 6.97 3.28 13.30
N LEU A 346 7.67 3.98 14.19
CA LEU A 346 8.57 3.35 15.14
C LEU A 346 7.73 2.71 16.25
N LYS A 347 7.79 1.38 16.36
CA LYS A 347 7.26 0.64 17.50
C LYS A 347 8.42 -0.04 18.21
N ARG A 348 8.75 0.41 19.42
CA ARG A 348 9.87 -0.12 20.20
C ARG A 348 9.40 -0.59 21.56
N ALA A 349 9.92 -1.73 22.00
CA ALA A 349 9.74 -2.24 23.35
C ALA A 349 11.09 -2.24 24.06
N PHE A 350 11.12 -1.72 25.28
CA PHE A 350 12.24 -1.76 26.20
C PHE A 350 11.93 -2.76 27.29
N VAL A 351 12.82 -3.72 27.51
CA VAL A 351 12.63 -4.81 28.45
C VAL A 351 13.83 -4.87 29.35
N SER A 352 13.61 -4.85 30.67
CA SER A 352 14.69 -4.81 31.65
C SER A 352 14.47 -5.80 32.78
N GLY A 353 15.54 -6.20 33.46
CA GLY A 353 15.48 -7.29 34.43
C GLY A 353 16.71 -7.47 35.32
N ASN A 354 16.91 -8.70 35.77
CA ASN A 354 17.96 -9.07 36.71
C ASN A 354 19.37 -8.84 36.16
N ASP A 355 20.34 -8.63 37.07
CA ASP A 355 21.74 -8.32 36.76
C ASP A 355 21.90 -7.12 35.80
N GLY A 356 20.91 -6.22 35.79
CA GLY A 356 20.84 -5.07 34.91
C GLY A 356 20.70 -5.42 33.44
N ALA A 357 20.08 -6.56 33.13
CA ALA A 357 19.67 -6.90 31.78
C ALA A 357 18.75 -5.79 31.25
N SER A 358 19.09 -5.28 30.07
CA SER A 358 18.27 -4.34 29.32
C SER A 358 18.39 -4.72 27.86
N LEU A 359 17.24 -4.93 27.24
CA LEU A 359 17.06 -5.32 25.87
C LEU A 359 16.05 -4.36 25.24
N TYR A 360 16.19 -4.07 23.96
CA TYR A 360 15.11 -3.44 23.21
C TYR A 360 14.93 -4.11 21.85
N GLY A 361 13.70 -4.08 21.35
CA GLY A 361 13.34 -4.56 20.04
C GLY A 361 12.56 -3.48 19.29
N SER A 362 12.88 -3.27 18.01
CA SER A 362 12.12 -2.35 17.14
C SER A 362 11.43 -3.10 16.02
N GLN A 363 10.15 -2.84 15.84
CA GLN A 363 9.36 -3.29 14.70
C GLN A 363 8.89 -2.08 13.89
N THR A 364 9.37 -1.97 12.67
CA THR A 364 8.83 -1.06 11.67
C THR A 364 7.78 -1.82 10.87
N TYR A 365 6.51 -1.44 11.01
CA TYR A 365 5.41 -2.06 10.29
C TYR A 365 5.08 -1.33 8.98
N TRP A 366 4.61 -2.11 8.03
CA TRP A 366 4.13 -1.70 6.71
C TRP A 366 2.92 -0.74 6.81
N GLN A 367 2.97 0.37 6.07
CA GLN A 367 1.78 1.05 5.56
C GLN A 367 1.88 1.03 4.04
N ALA A 368 0.79 0.60 3.39
CA ALA A 368 0.64 0.66 1.95
C ALA A 368 0.82 2.10 1.45
N ALA A 369 2.01 2.43 0.97
CA ALA A 369 2.17 3.53 0.03
C ALA A 369 1.78 2.99 -1.36
N LEU A 370 0.47 2.96 -1.58
CA LEU A 370 -0.21 3.02 -2.89
C LEU A 370 0.38 2.12 -3.98
N GLY A 371 -0.36 1.05 -4.32
CA GLY A 371 -0.48 0.58 -5.70
C GLY A 371 -1.15 1.65 -6.59
N GLY A 372 -0.54 2.82 -6.64
CA GLY A 372 -0.80 3.81 -7.67
C GLY A 372 0.34 3.69 -8.64
N MET A 373 0.03 3.42 -9.91
CA MET A 373 0.89 3.85 -11.01
C MET A 373 1.47 5.21 -10.63
N ILE A 374 2.79 5.39 -10.75
CA ILE A 374 3.45 6.70 -10.60
C ILE A 374 2.54 7.68 -11.32
N ASN A 375 1.87 8.57 -10.57
CA ASN A 375 0.78 9.39 -11.09
C ASN A 375 1.34 10.24 -12.22
N VAL A 376 1.19 9.80 -13.46
CA VAL A 376 1.82 10.46 -14.60
C VAL A 376 1.06 11.75 -14.84
N CYS A 377 1.68 12.88 -14.51
CA CYS A 377 1.28 14.11 -15.18
C CYS A 377 1.45 13.88 -16.68
N PRO A 378 0.51 14.34 -17.53
CA PRO A 378 0.69 14.29 -18.98
C PRO A 378 2.06 14.90 -19.32
N LEU A 379 2.92 14.11 -19.95
CA LEU A 379 4.28 14.48 -20.35
C LEU A 379 4.27 15.50 -21.50
N PHE A 380 3.26 15.42 -22.37
CA PHE A 380 3.11 16.25 -23.56
C PHE A 380 1.71 16.84 -23.63
N PRO A 381 1.29 17.63 -22.63
CA PRO A 381 -0.07 18.14 -22.59
C PRO A 381 -0.34 18.97 -23.85
N LYS A 382 -1.51 18.79 -24.48
CA LYS A 382 -1.91 19.58 -25.66
C LYS A 382 -3.01 20.59 -25.38
N THR A 383 -3.77 20.38 -24.32
CA THR A 383 -4.87 21.26 -23.93
C THR A 383 -5.26 20.96 -22.49
N ILE A 384 -5.84 21.96 -21.83
CA ILE A 384 -6.36 21.88 -20.49
C ILE A 384 -7.76 22.49 -20.44
N LEU A 385 -8.59 21.98 -19.54
CA LEU A 385 -9.85 22.60 -19.16
C LEU A 385 -10.20 22.23 -17.72
N SER A 386 -11.16 22.97 -17.16
CA SER A 386 -11.77 22.64 -15.87
C SER A 386 -13.25 22.29 -16.04
N LEU A 387 -13.73 21.33 -15.24
CA LEU A 387 -15.14 20.98 -15.12
C LEU A 387 -15.41 20.56 -13.67
N GLY A 388 -16.33 21.27 -13.02
CA GLY A 388 -16.60 21.06 -11.59
C GLY A 388 -15.33 21.24 -10.77
N SER A 389 -14.96 20.23 -9.98
CA SER A 389 -13.76 20.21 -9.14
C SER A 389 -12.55 19.52 -9.78
N LYS A 390 -12.60 19.23 -11.10
CA LYS A 390 -11.56 18.48 -11.81
C LYS A 390 -10.96 19.27 -12.98
N PHE A 391 -9.64 19.23 -13.08
CA PHE A 391 -8.88 19.55 -14.29
C PHE A 391 -8.83 18.33 -15.20
N TYR A 392 -8.88 18.58 -16.50
CA TYR A 392 -8.67 17.56 -17.52
C TYR A 392 -7.57 18.02 -18.48
N SER A 393 -6.70 17.09 -18.85
CA SER A 393 -5.67 17.31 -19.87
C SER A 393 -5.46 16.04 -20.68
N ILE A 394 -5.04 16.18 -21.93
CA ILE A 394 -4.75 15.06 -22.82
C ILE A 394 -3.30 15.15 -23.28
N ASP A 395 -2.60 14.03 -23.16
CA ASP A 395 -1.20 13.91 -23.53
C ASP A 395 -1.07 13.65 -25.03
N GLY A 396 -0.14 14.33 -25.71
CA GLY A 396 0.03 14.23 -27.16
C GLY A 396 0.86 13.04 -27.63
N THR A 397 1.56 12.36 -26.73
CA THR A 397 2.42 11.20 -27.03
C THR A 397 1.65 9.90 -26.89
N ASP A 398 0.95 9.70 -25.77
CA ASP A 398 0.13 8.51 -25.55
C ASP A 398 -1.35 8.69 -25.92
N ASN A 399 -1.80 9.94 -26.15
CA ASN A 399 -3.18 10.30 -26.48
C ASN A 399 -4.20 9.84 -25.45
N LYS A 400 -3.80 9.72 -24.18
CA LYS A 400 -4.67 9.39 -23.06
C LYS A 400 -5.20 10.63 -22.37
N LEU A 401 -6.42 10.51 -21.84
CA LEU A 401 -7.04 11.53 -21.01
C LEU A 401 -6.57 11.39 -19.56
N TYR A 402 -6.11 12.49 -18.99
CA TYR A 402 -5.72 12.62 -17.60
C TYR A 402 -6.68 13.56 -16.87
N SER A 403 -6.92 13.28 -15.59
CA SER A 403 -7.71 14.17 -14.72
C SER A 403 -7.02 14.41 -13.38
N SER A 404 -7.30 15.56 -12.77
CA SER A 404 -6.75 15.92 -11.48
C SER A 404 -7.70 16.81 -10.66
N THR A 405 -7.87 16.51 -9.38
CA THR A 405 -8.49 17.43 -8.40
C THR A 405 -7.43 18.30 -7.68
N ASP A 406 -6.17 17.89 -7.77
CA ASP A 406 -5.04 18.60 -7.20
C ASP A 406 -3.80 18.45 -8.10
N PRO A 407 -3.62 19.35 -9.09
CA PRO A 407 -2.59 19.20 -10.12
C PRO A 407 -1.16 19.31 -9.56
N ALA A 408 -1.04 19.76 -8.31
CA ALA A 408 0.18 19.78 -7.52
C ALA A 408 0.71 18.39 -7.18
N THR A 409 -0.18 17.42 -6.97
CA THR A 409 0.15 16.16 -6.30
C THR A 409 -0.28 14.93 -7.09
N THR A 410 -1.41 15.00 -7.79
CA THR A 410 -2.07 13.80 -8.33
C THR A 410 -2.64 14.04 -9.71
N TRP A 411 -2.23 13.21 -10.68
CA TRP A 411 -2.86 13.06 -11.98
C TRP A 411 -3.28 11.60 -12.16
N LYS A 412 -4.55 11.39 -12.47
CA LYS A 412 -5.13 10.08 -12.74
C LYS A 412 -5.24 9.89 -14.26
N ASP A 413 -4.54 8.88 -14.78
CA ASP A 413 -4.80 8.35 -16.12
C ASP A 413 -6.22 7.75 -16.15
N LEU A 414 -7.03 8.21 -17.10
CA LEU A 414 -8.39 7.72 -17.32
C LEU A 414 -8.45 6.67 -18.45
N SER A 415 -7.29 6.32 -19.02
CA SER A 415 -6.91 5.19 -19.89
C SER A 415 -7.84 4.83 -21.04
N ALA A 416 -8.62 5.78 -21.55
CA ALA A 416 -9.17 5.66 -22.89
C ALA A 416 -8.09 6.08 -23.91
N VAL A 417 -7.30 5.11 -24.41
CA VAL A 417 -6.28 5.40 -25.43
C VAL A 417 -6.96 5.79 -26.73
N TYR A 418 -6.58 6.94 -27.28
CA TYR A 418 -6.97 7.32 -28.62
C TYR A 418 -5.81 7.21 -29.61
N SER A 419 -6.01 6.61 -30.78
CA SER A 419 -4.88 6.31 -31.66
C SER A 419 -4.34 7.51 -32.48
N ARG A 420 -4.79 8.75 -32.24
CA ARG A 420 -4.40 9.91 -33.06
C ARG A 420 -4.11 11.17 -32.25
N ALA A 421 -3.18 11.96 -32.78
CA ALA A 421 -2.75 13.22 -32.18
C ALA A 421 -3.89 14.23 -31.98
N VAL A 422 -3.91 14.86 -30.81
CA VAL A 422 -4.85 15.91 -30.44
C VAL A 422 -4.41 17.26 -30.99
N SER A 423 -5.37 18.09 -31.40
CA SER A 423 -5.11 19.49 -31.78
C SER A 423 -5.03 20.38 -30.54
N PRO A 424 -3.97 21.21 -30.40
CA PRO A 424 -3.90 22.15 -29.30
C PRO A 424 -5.07 23.13 -29.28
N GLY A 425 -5.54 23.47 -28.08
CA GLY A 425 -6.44 24.61 -27.82
C GLY A 425 -7.92 24.46 -28.19
N VAL A 426 -8.37 23.30 -28.68
CA VAL A 426 -9.79 23.07 -29.03
C VAL A 426 -10.39 22.03 -28.11
N SER A 427 -11.15 22.48 -27.11
CA SER A 427 -11.77 21.62 -26.12
C SER A 427 -13.09 22.16 -25.59
N ALA A 428 -13.94 21.28 -25.06
CA ALA A 428 -15.15 21.63 -24.35
C ALA A 428 -15.54 20.52 -23.38
N ALA A 429 -16.25 20.84 -22.30
CA ALA A 429 -16.69 19.84 -21.34
C ALA A 429 -18.04 20.16 -20.71
N ALA A 430 -18.76 19.12 -20.28
CA ALA A 430 -20.00 19.26 -19.51
C ALA A 430 -20.34 17.99 -18.74
N SER A 431 -21.08 18.15 -17.62
CA SER A 431 -21.60 17.02 -16.85
C SER A 431 -23.06 16.72 -17.24
N VAL A 432 -23.37 15.43 -17.49
CA VAL A 432 -24.72 14.94 -17.84
C VAL A 432 -24.99 13.62 -17.12
N GLY A 433 -26.06 13.55 -16.33
CA GLY A 433 -26.48 12.31 -15.66
C GLY A 433 -25.41 11.72 -14.73
N GLY A 434 -24.60 12.57 -14.08
CA GLY A 434 -23.51 12.13 -13.19
C GLY A 434 -22.23 11.66 -13.91
N ALA A 435 -22.15 11.80 -15.24
CA ALA A 435 -20.94 11.59 -16.02
C ALA A 435 -20.40 12.92 -16.54
N ASP A 436 -19.08 13.08 -16.55
CA ASP A 436 -18.38 14.17 -17.21
C ASP A 436 -18.09 13.79 -18.65
N TYR A 437 -18.37 14.69 -19.58
CA TYR A 437 -18.07 14.52 -20.98
C TYR A 437 -17.04 15.56 -21.38
N VAL A 438 -15.90 15.09 -21.85
CA VAL A 438 -14.73 15.92 -22.17
C VAL A 438 -14.41 15.72 -23.65
N ALA A 439 -14.47 16.81 -24.42
CA ALA A 439 -14.31 16.76 -25.86
C ALA A 439 -13.07 17.53 -26.31
N PHE A 440 -12.35 16.97 -27.30
CA PHE A 440 -11.16 17.57 -27.88
C PHE A 440 -11.18 17.50 -29.40
N GLY A 441 -10.66 18.55 -30.05
CA GLY A 441 -10.35 18.52 -31.47
C GLY A 441 -9.11 17.67 -31.73
N ILE A 442 -9.11 16.87 -32.79
CA ILE A 442 -7.98 15.98 -33.13
C ILE A 442 -7.46 16.29 -34.54
N LYS A 443 -6.14 16.16 -34.73
CA LYS A 443 -5.53 16.36 -36.04
C LYS A 443 -5.84 15.13 -36.89
N ALA A 444 -6.40 15.33 -38.08
CA ALA A 444 -6.52 14.23 -39.02
C ALA A 444 -5.17 13.79 -39.57
N PHE A 445 -5.22 12.68 -40.31
CA PHE A 445 -4.14 11.99 -41.01
C PHE A 445 -2.94 12.88 -41.42
N PRO A 446 -1.73 12.31 -41.56
CA PRO A 446 -0.53 13.06 -41.96
C PRO A 446 -0.68 13.95 -43.21
N ASP A 447 -1.70 13.70 -44.05
CA ASP A 447 -2.07 14.46 -45.25
C ASP A 447 -2.91 15.73 -44.99
N GLY A 448 -3.35 15.99 -43.75
CA GLY A 448 -4.08 17.18 -43.34
C GLY A 448 -5.59 17.19 -43.64
N GLN A 449 -6.21 16.05 -43.95
CA GLN A 449 -7.48 16.04 -44.71
C GLN A 449 -8.82 15.84 -43.94
N TYR A 450 -8.92 15.86 -42.60
CA TYR A 450 -10.24 15.70 -41.94
C TYR A 450 -10.43 16.49 -40.64
N ALA A 451 -11.68 16.90 -40.38
CA ALA A 451 -12.10 17.47 -39.09
C ALA A 451 -12.67 16.34 -38.25
N GLN A 452 -11.98 15.93 -37.19
CA GLN A 452 -12.51 14.96 -36.25
C GLN A 452 -12.41 15.53 -34.83
N GLY A 453 -13.29 15.07 -33.96
CA GLY A 453 -13.18 15.27 -32.53
C GLY A 453 -13.40 13.96 -31.79
N VAL A 454 -12.92 13.92 -30.56
CA VAL A 454 -13.12 12.81 -29.64
C VAL A 454 -13.90 13.32 -28.43
N ILE A 455 -14.87 12.53 -27.96
CA ILE A 455 -15.62 12.78 -26.73
C ILE A 455 -15.30 11.63 -25.78
N PHE A 456 -14.74 11.96 -24.62
CA PHE A 456 -14.52 11.06 -23.52
C PHE A 456 -15.71 11.15 -22.56
N LYS A 457 -16.34 10.01 -22.27
CA LYS A 457 -17.30 9.90 -21.16
C LYS A 457 -16.56 9.36 -19.94
N VAL A 458 -16.47 10.18 -18.91
CA VAL A 458 -15.82 9.91 -17.63
C VAL A 458 -16.90 9.78 -16.56
N LYS A 459 -17.07 8.61 -15.97
CA LYS A 459 -17.96 8.40 -14.83
C LYS A 459 -17.22 7.62 -13.76
N GLU A 460 -17.32 8.08 -12.52
CA GLU A 460 -16.65 7.44 -11.41
C GLU A 460 -17.14 6.00 -11.23
N GLY A 461 -16.20 5.06 -11.15
CA GLY A 461 -16.48 3.61 -11.12
C GLY A 461 -16.79 2.97 -12.47
N GLU A 462 -16.78 3.71 -13.60
CA GLU A 462 -16.92 3.15 -14.95
C GLU A 462 -15.64 3.34 -15.77
N GLU A 463 -15.37 2.42 -16.70
CA GLU A 463 -14.32 2.59 -17.71
C GLU A 463 -14.62 3.82 -18.58
N THR A 464 -13.61 4.67 -18.77
CA THR A 464 -13.72 5.84 -19.63
C THR A 464 -13.89 5.40 -21.08
N LYS A 465 -14.93 5.90 -21.77
CA LYS A 465 -15.17 5.57 -23.18
C LYS A 465 -14.83 6.76 -24.08
N ALA A 466 -13.95 6.55 -25.06
CA ALA A 466 -13.68 7.52 -26.10
C ALA A 466 -14.54 7.26 -27.34
N THR A 467 -15.35 8.23 -27.74
CA THR A 467 -16.17 8.17 -28.96
C THR A 467 -15.65 9.20 -29.97
N VAL A 468 -15.25 8.74 -31.14
CA VAL A 468 -14.85 9.63 -32.24
C VAL A 468 -16.09 10.04 -33.01
N PHE A 469 -16.28 11.34 -33.19
CA PHE A 469 -17.28 11.84 -34.13
C PHE A 469 -16.60 12.30 -35.42
N ARG A 470 -17.14 11.87 -36.56
CA ARG A 470 -16.65 12.17 -37.90
C ARG A 470 -17.80 12.62 -38.76
N SER A 471 -17.68 13.75 -39.45
CA SER A 471 -18.72 14.12 -40.41
C SER A 471 -18.29 13.68 -41.78
N SER A 472 -19.14 12.85 -42.39
CA SER A 472 -18.96 12.29 -43.73
C SER A 472 -18.85 13.37 -44.81
N SER A 473 -19.27 14.60 -44.51
CA SER A 473 -19.24 15.76 -45.40
C SER A 473 -17.91 16.53 -45.39
N PHE A 474 -16.97 16.22 -44.49
CA PHE A 474 -15.77 17.04 -44.25
C PHE A 474 -14.48 16.41 -44.76
N HIS A 475 -14.27 16.48 -46.07
CA HIS A 475 -12.92 16.35 -46.62
C HIS A 475 -12.23 17.71 -46.46
N ASN A 476 -11.08 17.74 -45.79
CA ASN A 476 -10.13 18.87 -45.60
C ASN A 476 -10.51 20.00 -44.64
N LYS A 477 -11.31 19.76 -43.59
CA LYS A 477 -11.66 20.83 -42.62
C LYS A 477 -10.99 20.60 -41.27
N ARG A 478 -10.77 21.63 -40.45
CA ARG A 478 -10.35 21.51 -39.03
C ARG A 478 -11.51 21.91 -38.11
N ILE A 479 -11.65 21.28 -36.95
CA ILE A 479 -12.50 21.84 -35.88
C ILE A 479 -11.73 23.00 -35.26
N GLU A 480 -12.30 24.20 -35.33
CA GLU A 480 -11.64 25.41 -34.83
C GLU A 480 -12.19 25.82 -33.45
N PHE A 481 -13.51 25.71 -33.26
CA PHE A 481 -14.16 26.07 -32.01
C PHE A 481 -15.14 25.01 -31.55
N MET A 482 -15.25 24.88 -30.22
CA MET A 482 -16.11 23.93 -29.55
C MET A 482 -16.66 24.55 -28.26
N THR A 483 -17.93 24.33 -27.96
CA THR A 483 -18.53 24.72 -26.67
C THR A 483 -19.69 23.77 -26.34
N VAL A 484 -20.19 23.78 -25.11
CA VAL A 484 -21.36 23.00 -24.73
C VAL A 484 -22.55 23.91 -24.43
N LEU A 485 -23.62 23.75 -25.21
CA LEU A 485 -24.89 24.39 -24.97
C LEU A 485 -25.76 23.54 -24.03
N ASN A 486 -26.33 24.21 -23.03
CA ASN A 486 -27.31 23.61 -22.13
C ASN A 486 -28.74 23.84 -22.64
N ASP A 487 -29.50 22.76 -22.86
CA ASP A 487 -30.90 22.80 -23.30
C ASP A 487 -31.76 21.92 -22.36
N GLY A 488 -32.09 22.47 -21.19
CA GLY A 488 -32.79 21.75 -20.13
C GLY A 488 -31.97 20.56 -19.62
N ASP A 489 -32.52 19.36 -19.75
CA ASP A 489 -31.85 18.11 -19.35
C ASP A 489 -30.85 17.59 -20.41
N ARG A 490 -30.81 18.20 -21.60
CA ARG A 490 -29.91 17.82 -22.70
C ARG A 490 -28.73 18.77 -22.78
N LYS A 491 -27.57 18.25 -23.16
CA LYS A 491 -26.39 19.05 -23.49
C LYS A 491 -25.97 18.77 -24.93
N TYR A 492 -25.73 19.83 -25.67
CA TYR A 492 -25.26 19.75 -27.05
C TYR A 492 -23.84 20.27 -27.16
N LEU A 493 -22.94 19.45 -27.69
CA LEU A 493 -21.63 19.90 -28.14
C LEU A 493 -21.81 20.67 -29.44
N CYS A 494 -21.52 21.96 -29.40
CA CYS A 494 -21.58 22.87 -30.51
C CYS A 494 -20.20 22.97 -31.16
N VAL A 495 -20.12 22.79 -32.48
CA VAL A 495 -18.84 22.71 -33.20
C VAL A 495 -18.85 23.64 -34.42
N VAL A 496 -17.73 24.36 -34.64
CA VAL A 496 -17.46 25.17 -35.83
C VAL A 496 -16.20 24.67 -36.54
N HIS A 497 -16.23 24.70 -37.88
CA HIS A 497 -15.14 24.28 -38.76
C HIS A 497 -14.54 25.46 -39.54
N ASP A 498 -13.25 25.38 -39.87
CA ASP A 498 -12.45 26.49 -40.43
C ASP A 498 -12.75 26.92 -41.87
N VAL A 499 -13.63 26.23 -42.64
CA VAL A 499 -13.87 26.56 -44.05
C VAL A 499 -15.36 26.66 -44.44
N PHE A 500 -15.72 27.90 -44.75
CA PHE A 500 -16.81 28.48 -45.57
C PHE A 500 -18.22 27.88 -45.50
N GLY A 501 -19.16 28.65 -44.94
CA GLY A 501 -20.61 28.56 -45.20
C GLY A 501 -21.38 27.49 -44.44
N GLU A 502 -20.69 26.68 -43.62
CA GLU A 502 -21.34 25.66 -42.79
C GLU A 502 -21.46 26.16 -41.35
N GLY A 503 -22.66 26.57 -40.95
CA GLY A 503 -22.92 27.04 -39.60
C GLY A 503 -22.69 26.00 -38.50
N VAL A 504 -22.93 26.42 -37.27
CA VAL A 504 -22.72 25.61 -36.06
C VAL A 504 -23.45 24.27 -36.14
N LYS A 505 -22.72 23.19 -35.85
CA LYS A 505 -23.28 21.83 -35.74
C LYS A 505 -23.51 21.47 -34.28
N TYR A 506 -24.51 20.63 -34.03
CA TYR A 506 -24.91 20.20 -32.69
C TYR A 506 -24.79 18.68 -32.57
N ILE A 507 -24.14 18.23 -31.50
CA ILE A 507 -23.98 16.81 -31.18
C ILE A 507 -24.58 16.62 -29.79
N ASP A 508 -25.62 15.80 -29.66
CA ASP A 508 -26.20 15.47 -28.35
C ASP A 508 -25.24 14.56 -27.58
N ILE A 509 -24.62 15.10 -26.53
CA ILE A 509 -23.54 14.44 -25.81
C ILE A 509 -24.02 13.14 -25.14
N ALA A 510 -25.29 13.10 -24.71
CA ALA A 510 -25.83 11.94 -23.98
C ALA A 510 -26.24 10.79 -24.90
N THR A 511 -26.67 11.08 -26.13
CA THR A 511 -27.25 10.07 -27.04
C THR A 511 -26.30 9.63 -28.15
N THR A 512 -25.20 10.33 -28.42
CA THR A 512 -24.33 10.09 -29.60
C THR A 512 -23.34 8.92 -29.45
N VAL A 513 -23.64 7.91 -28.64
CA VAL A 513 -22.77 6.71 -28.51
C VAL A 513 -22.76 5.84 -29.80
N ASN A 514 -23.60 6.15 -30.82
CA ASN A 514 -23.82 5.31 -32.01
C ASN A 514 -23.64 6.02 -33.38
N ASN A 515 -22.65 6.92 -33.55
CA ASN A 515 -22.23 7.47 -34.86
C ASN A 515 -23.27 8.32 -35.65
N SER A 516 -24.43 8.66 -35.09
CA SER A 516 -25.46 9.42 -35.80
C SER A 516 -25.53 10.88 -35.33
N TYR A 517 -25.26 11.83 -36.24
CA TYR A 517 -25.47 13.26 -36.02
C TYR A 517 -26.93 13.58 -35.67
N ALA A 518 -27.15 14.41 -34.65
CA ALA A 518 -28.40 15.15 -34.52
C ALA A 518 -28.51 16.18 -35.65
N ALA A 519 -29.73 16.44 -36.12
CA ALA A 519 -30.01 17.21 -37.34
C ALA A 519 -29.29 18.57 -37.41
N GLN A 520 -28.97 19.01 -38.63
CA GLN A 520 -28.45 20.37 -38.88
C GLN A 520 -29.53 21.40 -38.57
N ALA A 521 -29.21 22.47 -37.85
CA ALA A 521 -30.07 23.65 -37.85
C ALA A 521 -30.02 24.27 -39.27
N ALA A 522 -31.19 24.49 -39.88
CA ALA A 522 -31.27 25.03 -41.23
C ALA A 522 -30.88 26.51 -41.23
N GLY A 523 -29.75 26.83 -41.88
CA GLY A 523 -29.48 28.08 -42.59
C GLY A 523 -29.30 29.36 -41.77
N LEU A 524 -28.07 29.89 -41.73
CA LEU A 524 -27.75 31.33 -41.84
C LEU A 524 -26.23 31.58 -41.72
N PHE A 525 -25.45 31.08 -42.67
CA PHE A 525 -24.22 31.78 -43.10
C PHE A 525 -24.17 31.64 -44.61
N ALA A 526 -25.00 32.38 -45.33
CA ALA A 526 -25.06 32.34 -46.79
C ALA A 526 -23.81 32.97 -47.46
N ARG A 527 -22.71 33.15 -46.73
CA ARG A 527 -21.50 33.83 -47.20
C ARG A 527 -20.23 33.31 -46.52
N GLU A 528 -19.13 33.35 -47.26
CA GLU A 528 -17.76 33.11 -46.80
C GLU A 528 -17.36 34.19 -45.79
N VAL A 529 -17.47 33.92 -44.49
CA VAL A 529 -17.02 34.86 -43.45
C VAL A 529 -16.28 34.08 -42.36
N ASP A 530 -15.21 34.69 -41.86
CA ASP A 530 -14.33 34.13 -40.83
C ASP A 530 -15.01 34.22 -39.46
N ILE A 531 -15.38 33.06 -38.90
CA ILE A 531 -15.78 32.92 -37.50
C ILE A 531 -14.51 32.99 -36.65
N THR A 532 -14.50 33.83 -35.62
CA THR A 532 -13.33 34.02 -34.74
C THR A 532 -13.57 33.53 -33.31
N GLY A 533 -14.78 33.03 -33.01
CA GLY A 533 -15.08 32.44 -31.70
C GLY A 533 -16.48 31.83 -31.61
N LEU A 534 -16.62 30.87 -30.69
CA LEU A 534 -17.86 30.22 -30.31
C LEU A 534 -17.89 30.04 -28.78
N ALA A 535 -18.97 30.44 -28.13
CA ALA A 535 -19.16 30.22 -26.70
C ALA A 535 -20.64 30.06 -26.36
N ALA A 536 -20.94 29.32 -25.30
CA ALA A 536 -22.29 29.13 -24.80
C ALA A 536 -22.40 29.65 -23.37
N SER A 537 -23.53 30.29 -23.09
CA SER A 537 -23.96 30.58 -21.73
C SER A 537 -24.88 29.46 -21.22
N ALA A 538 -25.43 29.63 -20.02
CA ALA A 538 -26.48 28.77 -19.51
C ALA A 538 -27.77 28.77 -20.36
N ARG A 539 -27.98 29.79 -21.23
CA ARG A 539 -29.27 30.02 -21.92
C ARG A 539 -29.17 30.25 -23.43
N ALA A 540 -27.99 30.59 -23.94
CA ALA A 540 -27.81 31.00 -25.32
C ALA A 540 -26.45 30.58 -25.90
N LEU A 541 -26.38 30.59 -27.22
CA LEU A 541 -25.18 30.33 -27.99
C LEU A 541 -24.74 31.60 -28.71
N TYR A 542 -23.44 31.89 -28.67
CA TYR A 542 -22.83 33.09 -29.21
C TYR A 542 -21.75 32.75 -30.23
N VAL A 543 -21.68 33.56 -31.29
CA VAL A 543 -20.67 33.46 -32.35
C VAL A 543 -20.06 34.84 -32.59
N ALA A 544 -18.74 34.89 -32.72
CA ALA A 544 -18.03 36.07 -33.21
C ALA A 544 -17.70 35.88 -34.69
N GLU A 545 -18.09 36.83 -35.53
CA GLU A 545 -17.93 36.76 -36.99
C GLU A 545 -17.59 38.14 -37.54
N GLY A 546 -16.46 38.26 -38.26
CA GLY A 546 -16.05 39.51 -38.90
C GLY A 546 -15.97 40.71 -37.95
N GLY A 547 -15.58 40.49 -36.69
CA GLY A 547 -15.54 41.53 -35.65
C GLY A 547 -16.89 41.85 -35.00
N LYS A 548 -17.98 41.18 -35.39
CA LYS A 548 -19.31 41.34 -34.83
C LYS A 548 -19.66 40.19 -33.90
N LEU A 549 -20.64 40.42 -33.03
CA LEU A 549 -21.15 39.44 -32.07
C LEU A 549 -22.57 39.05 -32.44
N TYR A 550 -22.85 37.76 -32.52
CA TYR A 550 -24.17 37.21 -32.79
C TYR A 550 -24.61 36.31 -31.64
N VAL A 551 -25.91 36.31 -31.37
CA VAL A 551 -26.56 35.40 -30.43
C VAL A 551 -27.64 34.60 -31.15
N MET A 552 -27.79 33.34 -30.79
CA MET A 552 -28.88 32.51 -31.29
C MET A 552 -30.19 32.84 -30.56
N THR A 553 -31.24 33.20 -31.31
CA THR A 553 -32.57 33.54 -30.78
C THR A 553 -33.67 32.74 -31.50
N THR A 554 -34.88 32.69 -30.93
CA THR A 554 -36.03 32.02 -31.57
C THR A 554 -36.88 33.01 -32.39
N GLY A 555 -37.18 32.69 -33.65
CA GLY A 555 -38.24 33.33 -34.44
C GLY A 555 -38.02 34.81 -34.77
N THR A 556 -38.58 35.73 -33.98
CA THR A 556 -38.69 37.18 -34.28
C THR A 556 -37.52 38.03 -33.76
N GLY A 557 -36.46 37.42 -33.22
CA GLY A 557 -35.31 38.14 -32.66
C GLY A 557 -35.55 38.76 -31.28
N GLU A 558 -36.72 38.55 -30.66
CA GLU A 558 -37.09 39.19 -29.39
C GLU A 558 -36.83 38.34 -28.13
N ASN A 559 -36.69 37.02 -28.25
CA ASN A 559 -36.46 36.12 -27.11
C ASN A 559 -35.15 35.35 -27.27
N ILE A 560 -34.26 35.49 -26.30
CA ILE A 560 -32.93 34.83 -26.24
C ILE A 560 -33.04 33.38 -25.72
N LYS A 561 -34.25 32.92 -25.38
CA LYS A 561 -34.46 31.57 -24.85
C LYS A 561 -34.45 30.54 -25.97
N ILE A 562 -33.35 29.82 -26.11
CA ILE A 562 -33.32 28.58 -26.88
C ILE A 562 -34.26 27.59 -26.18
N THR A 563 -35.30 27.13 -26.87
CA THR A 563 -36.30 26.21 -26.28
C THR A 563 -36.16 24.78 -26.77
N THR A 564 -35.51 24.56 -27.91
CA THR A 564 -35.09 23.25 -28.43
C THR A 564 -34.00 23.42 -29.50
N VAL A 565 -32.92 22.63 -29.42
CA VAL A 565 -31.93 22.47 -30.49
C VAL A 565 -31.87 21.00 -30.92
N PRO A 566 -31.73 20.69 -32.22
CA PRO A 566 -31.76 21.61 -33.37
C PRO A 566 -33.20 22.02 -33.73
N SER A 567 -33.43 23.33 -33.94
CA SER A 567 -34.69 23.87 -34.49
C SER A 567 -34.39 24.77 -35.68
N ALA A 568 -35.17 24.63 -36.76
CA ALA A 568 -35.10 25.52 -37.92
C ALA A 568 -35.64 26.94 -37.63
N GLU A 569 -36.26 27.15 -36.47
CA GLU A 569 -36.76 28.46 -36.03
C GLU A 569 -35.68 29.30 -35.33
N ASN A 570 -34.51 28.71 -35.05
CA ASN A 570 -33.40 29.42 -34.43
C ASN A 570 -32.69 30.29 -35.48
N ILE A 571 -32.58 31.59 -35.22
CA ILE A 571 -31.90 32.56 -36.09
C ILE A 571 -30.75 33.24 -35.37
N TRP A 572 -29.70 33.61 -36.11
CA TRP A 572 -28.62 34.44 -35.58
C TRP A 572 -29.02 35.90 -35.60
N THR A 573 -28.94 36.55 -34.43
CA THR A 573 -29.24 37.98 -34.27
C THR A 573 -27.96 38.73 -33.90
N GLU A 574 -27.59 39.74 -34.70
CA GLU A 574 -26.45 40.60 -34.42
C GLU A 574 -26.72 41.42 -33.14
N ILE A 575 -25.77 41.40 -32.22
CA ILE A 575 -25.77 42.27 -31.05
C ILE A 575 -25.14 43.60 -31.46
N ALA A 576 -25.90 44.70 -31.28
CA ALA A 576 -25.44 46.03 -31.66
C ALA A 576 -24.09 46.39 -31.00
N ALA A 577 -23.11 46.80 -31.81
CA ALA A 577 -21.75 47.15 -31.37
C ALA A 577 -21.71 48.27 -30.32
N SER A 578 -22.71 49.16 -30.31
CA SER A 578 -22.87 50.19 -29.28
C SER A 578 -22.99 49.64 -27.86
N LYS A 579 -23.30 48.34 -27.68
CA LYS A 579 -23.30 47.68 -26.36
C LYS A 579 -21.89 47.36 -25.82
N PHE A 580 -20.86 47.50 -26.66
CA PHE A 580 -19.46 47.27 -26.32
C PHE A 580 -18.57 48.34 -26.97
N ASP A 581 -18.96 49.60 -26.77
CA ASP A 581 -18.20 50.80 -27.18
C ASP A 581 -17.80 50.86 -28.66
N ASP A 582 -18.64 50.32 -29.55
CA ASP A 582 -18.41 50.19 -30.99
C ASP A 582 -17.08 49.49 -31.33
N LYS A 583 -16.61 48.60 -30.45
CA LYS A 583 -15.41 47.80 -30.65
C LYS A 583 -15.69 46.57 -31.49
N GLN A 584 -14.65 45.98 -32.07
CA GLN A 584 -14.75 44.69 -32.76
C GLN A 584 -14.46 43.56 -31.79
N VAL A 585 -15.28 42.51 -31.82
CA VAL A 585 -15.05 41.28 -31.07
C VAL A 585 -13.91 40.49 -31.72
N ASP A 586 -12.96 40.06 -30.91
CA ASP A 586 -11.79 39.29 -31.32
C ASP A 586 -12.03 37.80 -31.07
N LYS A 587 -12.26 37.39 -29.81
CA LYS A 587 -12.43 35.97 -29.43
C LYS A 587 -13.50 35.79 -28.36
N LEU A 588 -14.14 34.62 -28.33
CA LEU A 588 -15.13 34.21 -27.34
C LEU A 588 -14.57 33.12 -26.42
N TYR A 589 -15.03 33.13 -25.17
CA TYR A 589 -14.69 32.16 -24.14
C TYR A 589 -15.95 31.80 -23.33
N SER A 590 -16.07 30.55 -22.91
CA SER A 590 -17.14 30.10 -22.02
C SER A 590 -16.61 30.10 -20.58
N ALA A 591 -17.36 30.67 -19.64
CA ALA A 591 -17.03 30.67 -18.22
C ALA A 591 -17.68 29.48 -17.50
N THR A 592 -17.08 29.08 -16.39
CA THR A 592 -17.52 27.94 -15.55
C THR A 592 -18.89 28.16 -14.90
N ASP A 593 -19.30 29.41 -14.69
CA ASP A 593 -20.60 29.78 -14.13
C ASP A 593 -21.70 29.93 -15.20
N GLY A 594 -21.41 29.54 -16.45
CA GLY A 594 -22.35 29.65 -17.56
C GLY A 594 -22.48 31.07 -18.11
N THR A 595 -21.55 31.98 -17.82
CA THR A 595 -21.45 33.27 -18.51
C THR A 595 -20.58 33.16 -19.78
N VAL A 596 -20.74 34.11 -20.71
CA VAL A 596 -19.87 34.22 -21.89
C VAL A 596 -18.99 35.44 -21.77
N LEU A 597 -17.71 35.24 -22.09
CA LEU A 597 -16.69 36.26 -22.04
C LEU A 597 -16.18 36.51 -23.45
N PHE A 598 -15.87 37.76 -23.76
CA PHE A 598 -15.26 38.06 -25.04
C PHE A 598 -14.20 39.14 -24.93
N THR A 599 -13.19 39.03 -25.78
CA THR A 599 -12.18 40.06 -25.96
C THR A 599 -12.52 40.93 -27.15
N THR A 600 -12.15 42.19 -27.09
CA THR A 600 -12.21 43.11 -28.23
C THR A 600 -10.82 43.33 -28.82
N THR A 601 -10.75 43.94 -30.00
CA THR A 601 -9.47 44.25 -30.69
C THR A 601 -8.57 45.23 -29.93
N ASP A 602 -9.09 45.93 -28.92
CA ASP A 602 -8.32 46.76 -27.97
C ASP A 602 -8.00 46.04 -26.65
N ASN A 603 -8.08 44.70 -26.63
CA ASN A 603 -7.73 43.81 -25.53
C ASN A 603 -8.58 43.98 -24.25
N LYS A 604 -9.76 44.61 -24.36
CA LYS A 604 -10.71 44.67 -23.24
C LYS A 604 -11.50 43.38 -23.15
N ILE A 605 -11.85 43.01 -21.92
CA ILE A 605 -12.68 41.86 -21.61
C ILE A 605 -14.10 42.35 -21.30
N TYR A 606 -15.10 41.71 -21.87
CA TYR A 606 -16.51 41.97 -21.63
C TYR A 606 -17.19 40.68 -21.15
N ILE A 607 -18.16 40.81 -20.24
CA ILE A 607 -19.05 39.70 -19.85
C ILE A 607 -20.41 39.91 -20.49
N ILE A 608 -20.95 38.82 -21.04
CA ILE A 608 -22.34 38.68 -21.41
C ILE A 608 -23.04 37.98 -20.25
N ASN A 609 -23.94 38.71 -19.58
CA ASN A 609 -24.84 38.16 -18.58
C ASN A 609 -26.25 38.11 -19.15
N ASP A 610 -26.78 36.90 -19.30
CA ASP A 610 -28.12 36.60 -19.79
C ASP A 610 -29.00 35.89 -18.75
N ASP A 611 -28.55 35.80 -17.49
CA ASP A 611 -29.22 35.06 -16.41
C ASP A 611 -30.12 35.93 -15.49
N ILE A 612 -30.52 37.12 -15.92
CA ILE A 612 -31.30 38.01 -15.06
C ILE A 612 -32.74 37.52 -14.96
N GLY A 613 -33.08 36.86 -13.85
CA GLY A 613 -34.39 36.28 -13.50
C GLY A 613 -35.56 37.26 -13.33
N GLY A 614 -35.73 38.21 -14.25
CA GLY A 614 -36.94 39.01 -14.40
C GLY A 614 -37.81 38.50 -15.56
N ASP A 615 -39.12 38.68 -15.47
CA ASP A 615 -40.09 38.33 -16.53
C ASP A 615 -39.85 39.07 -17.88
N ASP A 616 -38.94 40.05 -17.91
CA ASP A 616 -38.49 40.74 -19.12
C ASP A 616 -37.40 39.94 -19.85
N ASN A 617 -37.81 38.88 -20.56
CA ASN A 617 -37.01 37.97 -21.42
C ASN A 617 -36.16 38.60 -22.55
N LYS A 618 -35.86 39.91 -22.51
CA LYS A 618 -35.40 40.70 -23.67
C LYS A 618 -34.01 41.32 -23.59
N ALA A 619 -33.33 41.31 -22.44
CA ALA A 619 -32.10 42.09 -22.28
C ALA A 619 -30.83 41.23 -22.12
N ILE A 620 -30.01 41.18 -23.17
CA ILE A 620 -28.58 40.88 -23.05
C ILE A 620 -27.88 42.08 -22.43
N PHE A 621 -27.30 41.86 -21.25
CA PHE A 621 -26.44 42.82 -20.57
C PHE A 621 -24.99 42.51 -20.90
N ILE A 622 -24.36 43.46 -21.60
CA ILE A 622 -22.93 43.45 -21.83
C ILE A 622 -22.35 44.51 -20.93
N SER A 623 -21.45 44.11 -20.04
CA SER A 623 -20.73 45.04 -19.18
C SER A 623 -19.23 44.94 -19.48
N PRO A 624 -18.54 46.06 -19.74
CA PRO A 624 -17.09 46.04 -19.80
C PRO A 624 -16.56 45.60 -18.44
N GLN A 625 -15.68 44.60 -18.43
CA GLN A 625 -14.90 44.26 -17.25
C GLN A 625 -13.72 45.21 -17.15
N ASN A 626 -14.03 46.48 -16.89
CA ASN A 626 -13.05 47.54 -16.79
C ASN A 626 -12.40 47.59 -15.40
N TRP A 627 -12.16 46.42 -14.79
CA TRP A 627 -11.48 46.27 -13.48
C TRP A 627 -10.00 46.64 -13.52
N GLY A 628 -9.53 47.30 -14.58
CA GLY A 628 -8.15 47.73 -14.74
C GLY A 628 -7.20 46.65 -15.27
N TYR A 629 -7.71 45.66 -16.01
CA TYR A 629 -6.83 44.75 -16.76
C TYR A 629 -6.00 45.57 -17.76
N ASN A 630 -4.70 45.66 -17.52
CA ASN A 630 -3.74 46.39 -18.37
C ASN A 630 -2.74 45.43 -19.03
N GLY A 631 -3.00 44.11 -18.98
CA GLY A 631 -2.14 43.10 -19.58
C GLY A 631 -2.20 43.09 -21.11
N ALA A 632 -1.31 42.30 -21.72
CA ALA A 632 -1.30 42.08 -23.16
C ALA A 632 -2.57 41.36 -23.65
N LYS A 633 -2.66 41.14 -24.97
CA LYS A 633 -3.79 40.41 -25.58
C LYS A 633 -3.96 39.02 -24.93
N PRO A 634 -5.14 38.69 -24.38
CA PRO A 634 -5.41 37.35 -23.87
C PRO A 634 -5.28 36.29 -24.96
N VAL A 635 -4.53 35.23 -24.69
CA VAL A 635 -4.45 34.03 -25.56
C VAL A 635 -5.42 32.95 -25.09
N SER A 636 -5.61 32.86 -23.78
CA SER A 636 -6.55 31.96 -23.11
C SER A 636 -7.19 32.65 -21.91
N LEU A 637 -8.42 32.23 -21.60
CA LEU A 637 -9.18 32.74 -20.48
C LEU A 637 -9.97 31.60 -19.83
N SER A 638 -10.00 31.55 -18.51
CA SER A 638 -10.74 30.56 -17.71
C SER A 638 -11.35 31.22 -16.47
N GLY A 639 -12.28 30.53 -15.80
CA GLY A 639 -12.81 30.91 -14.49
C GLY A 639 -14.30 31.22 -14.51
N SER A 640 -14.76 32.03 -13.55
CA SER A 640 -16.14 32.47 -13.40
C SER A 640 -16.24 33.98 -13.58
N SER A 641 -17.46 34.52 -13.73
CA SER A 641 -17.67 35.96 -13.86
C SER A 641 -17.14 36.80 -12.67
N ASN A 642 -16.86 36.19 -11.52
CA ASN A 642 -16.30 36.84 -10.33
C ASN A 642 -14.83 36.50 -10.07
N ASP A 643 -14.29 35.48 -10.73
CA ASP A 643 -12.93 34.99 -10.54
C ASP A 643 -12.36 34.52 -11.89
N LEU A 644 -11.79 35.49 -12.62
CA LEU A 644 -11.30 35.29 -13.98
C LEU A 644 -9.80 35.09 -13.97
N VAL A 645 -9.33 34.16 -14.80
CA VAL A 645 -7.91 33.95 -15.06
C VAL A 645 -7.65 34.20 -16.53
N VAL A 646 -6.65 35.03 -16.80
CA VAL A 646 -6.23 35.44 -18.14
C VAL A 646 -4.79 35.05 -18.34
N ALA A 647 -4.51 34.25 -19.36
CA ALA A 647 -3.16 34.09 -19.88
C ALA A 647 -2.93 35.00 -21.07
N THR A 648 -1.77 35.62 -21.10
CA THR A 648 -1.14 36.20 -22.29
C THR A 648 -0.01 35.27 -22.72
N VAL A 649 0.72 35.62 -23.78
CA VAL A 649 1.90 34.86 -24.21
C VAL A 649 2.95 34.79 -23.07
N ASP A 650 3.08 35.87 -22.31
CA ASP A 650 4.17 36.05 -21.34
C ASP A 650 3.72 35.93 -19.87
N ASP A 651 2.43 36.13 -19.57
CA ASP A 651 1.94 36.33 -18.20
C ASP A 651 0.63 35.62 -17.91
N VAL A 652 0.40 35.29 -16.64
CA VAL A 652 -0.91 34.86 -16.12
C VAL A 652 -1.42 35.86 -15.08
N TRP A 653 -2.67 36.28 -15.23
CA TRP A 653 -3.36 37.24 -14.39
C TRP A 653 -4.62 36.61 -13.81
N ARG A 654 -4.98 36.97 -12.57
CA ARG A 654 -6.24 36.58 -11.94
C ARG A 654 -6.99 37.81 -11.46
N SER A 655 -8.31 37.77 -11.55
CA SER A 655 -9.18 38.79 -10.98
C SER A 655 -9.82 38.25 -9.71
N LYS A 656 -9.31 38.64 -8.54
CA LYS A 656 -9.93 38.34 -7.24
C LYS A 656 -10.67 39.58 -6.75
N ASP A 657 -11.94 39.43 -6.34
CA ASP A 657 -12.76 40.54 -5.83
C ASP A 657 -12.77 41.78 -6.75
N ARG A 658 -12.79 41.53 -8.08
CA ARG A 658 -12.77 42.59 -9.11
C ARG A 658 -11.47 43.41 -9.14
N GLN A 659 -10.36 42.85 -8.68
CA GLN A 659 -9.03 43.43 -8.78
C GLN A 659 -8.11 42.44 -9.49
N TRP A 660 -7.36 42.93 -10.47
CA TRP A 660 -6.38 42.10 -11.19
C TRP A 660 -5.08 42.00 -10.41
N GLU A 661 -4.68 40.78 -10.10
CA GLU A 661 -3.36 40.42 -9.63
C GLU A 661 -2.62 39.68 -10.75
N LYS A 662 -1.36 40.07 -10.98
CA LYS A 662 -0.45 39.27 -11.80
C LYS A 662 0.08 38.16 -10.90
N TYR A 663 0.00 36.90 -11.32
CA TYR A 663 0.78 35.87 -10.64
C TYR A 663 2.26 36.26 -10.74
N GLY A 664 2.99 36.15 -9.63
CA GLY A 664 4.41 36.50 -9.54
C GLY A 664 5.24 35.86 -10.63
N GLU A 665 6.44 36.37 -10.86
CA GLU A 665 7.40 35.79 -11.82
C GLU A 665 7.38 34.26 -11.71
N LEU A 666 7.27 33.59 -12.86
CA LEU A 666 7.38 32.14 -12.93
C LEU A 666 8.63 31.75 -12.15
N ASP A 667 8.52 30.80 -11.22
CA ASP A 667 9.67 30.30 -10.44
C ASP A 667 10.83 29.99 -11.40
N ASP A 668 12.09 30.14 -10.97
CA ASP A 668 13.26 29.85 -11.82
C ASP A 668 13.21 28.39 -12.37
N GLU A 669 12.56 27.49 -11.62
CA GLU A 669 12.26 26.11 -12.04
C GLU A 669 11.22 26.00 -13.19
N VAL A 670 10.41 27.04 -13.40
CA VAL A 670 9.37 27.18 -14.43
C VAL A 670 9.89 27.91 -15.68
N THR A 671 11.21 28.08 -15.81
CA THR A 671 11.87 28.58 -17.05
C THR A 671 11.53 27.77 -18.31
N SER A 672 10.91 26.60 -18.16
CA SER A 672 10.33 25.80 -19.24
C SER A 672 9.02 26.35 -19.82
N MET A 673 8.32 27.30 -19.17
CA MET A 673 7.16 27.96 -19.77
C MET A 673 7.59 29.23 -20.50
N ALA A 674 7.98 29.09 -21.77
CA ALA A 674 8.34 30.20 -22.65
C ALA A 674 7.12 30.85 -23.32
N ALA A 675 6.00 30.14 -23.43
CA ALA A 675 4.75 30.66 -23.97
C ALA A 675 3.54 29.95 -23.32
N VAL A 676 2.74 30.70 -22.56
CA VAL A 676 1.51 30.13 -21.99
C VAL A 676 0.45 30.03 -23.09
N ASP A 677 0.12 28.82 -23.52
CA ASP A 677 -0.85 28.54 -24.58
C ASP A 677 -2.29 28.42 -24.06
N GLY A 678 -2.45 28.09 -22.78
CA GLY A 678 -3.75 27.80 -22.18
C GLY A 678 -3.76 27.98 -20.66
N VAL A 679 -4.93 28.29 -20.11
CA VAL A 679 -5.20 28.29 -18.67
C VAL A 679 -6.53 27.61 -18.36
N ALA A 680 -6.58 26.91 -17.23
CA ALA A 680 -7.79 26.39 -16.61
C ALA A 680 -7.80 26.78 -15.13
N SER A 681 -8.96 26.98 -14.54
CA SER A 681 -9.08 27.38 -13.12
C SER A 681 -10.29 26.75 -12.45
N ILE A 682 -10.11 26.43 -11.17
CA ILE A 682 -11.10 25.88 -10.24
C ILE A 682 -10.85 26.54 -8.89
N ASP A 683 -11.78 27.37 -8.44
CA ASP A 683 -11.62 28.19 -7.23
C ASP A 683 -10.28 28.93 -7.25
N GLU A 684 -9.45 28.75 -6.22
CA GLU A 684 -8.13 29.38 -6.14
C GLU A 684 -7.00 28.68 -6.90
N LYS A 685 -7.29 27.53 -7.51
CA LYS A 685 -6.30 26.74 -8.24
C LYS A 685 -6.32 27.12 -9.71
N VAL A 686 -5.14 27.47 -10.23
CA VAL A 686 -4.93 27.78 -11.65
C VAL A 686 -3.91 26.82 -12.22
N LEU A 687 -4.22 26.30 -13.41
CA LEU A 687 -3.36 25.47 -14.22
C LEU A 687 -3.01 26.23 -15.49
N ALA A 688 -1.75 26.24 -15.88
CA ALA A 688 -1.24 26.83 -17.10
C ALA A 688 -0.51 25.76 -17.92
N ILE A 689 -0.58 25.86 -19.24
CA ILE A 689 0.06 24.93 -20.18
C ILE A 689 0.93 25.69 -21.18
N ASP A 690 2.11 25.15 -21.47
CA ASP A 690 2.98 25.52 -22.59
C ASP A 690 3.14 24.30 -23.48
N THR A 691 2.43 24.30 -24.61
CA THR A 691 2.43 23.20 -25.58
C THR A 691 3.68 23.17 -26.45
N THR A 692 4.46 24.26 -26.47
CA THR A 692 5.73 24.36 -27.21
C THR A 692 6.84 23.62 -26.47
N ASN A 693 6.92 23.83 -25.15
CA ASN A 693 7.91 23.18 -24.28
C ASN A 693 7.37 21.93 -23.57
N ASN A 694 6.12 21.57 -23.82
CA ASN A 694 5.44 20.44 -23.18
C ASN A 694 5.43 20.57 -21.64
N ALA A 695 5.18 21.78 -21.15
CA ALA A 695 5.18 22.08 -19.73
C ALA A 695 3.76 22.31 -19.22
N LEU A 696 3.54 21.90 -17.97
CA LEU A 696 2.33 22.17 -17.21
C LEU A 696 2.75 22.83 -15.90
N ALA A 697 2.08 23.89 -15.49
CA ALA A 697 2.34 24.57 -14.22
C ALA A 697 1.05 24.83 -13.47
N TYR A 698 1.12 24.80 -12.14
CA TYR A 698 0.00 25.07 -11.25
C TYR A 698 0.33 26.21 -10.28
N SER A 699 -0.68 26.97 -9.88
CA SER A 699 -0.52 28.05 -8.91
C SER A 699 -0.45 27.52 -7.48
N VAL A 700 0.54 27.98 -6.70
CA VAL A 700 0.60 27.87 -5.24
C VAL A 700 0.65 29.27 -4.64
N GLY A 701 -0.48 29.72 -4.12
CA GLY A 701 -0.62 31.12 -3.72
C GLY A 701 -0.41 32.04 -4.92
N GLY A 702 0.49 33.00 -4.82
CA GLY A 702 0.79 33.97 -5.89
C GLY A 702 1.84 33.52 -6.90
N VAL A 703 2.37 32.29 -6.85
CA VAL A 703 3.49 31.82 -7.71
C VAL A 703 3.08 30.55 -8.46
N PHE A 704 3.58 30.37 -9.69
CA PHE A 704 3.43 29.10 -10.43
C PHE A 704 4.58 28.15 -10.12
N LYS A 705 4.27 26.86 -9.97
CA LYS A 705 5.22 25.76 -9.89
C LYS A 705 4.96 24.79 -11.03
N VAL A 706 5.99 24.09 -11.52
CA VAL A 706 5.79 23.05 -12.54
C VAL A 706 4.94 21.94 -11.92
N ALA A 707 3.86 21.54 -12.60
CA ALA A 707 3.01 20.42 -12.22
C ALA A 707 3.73 19.10 -12.55
N ARG A 708 4.91 18.89 -11.96
CA ARG A 708 5.53 17.58 -11.88
C ARG A 708 5.07 16.99 -10.55
N PRO A 709 4.26 15.92 -10.53
CA PRO A 709 4.28 15.04 -9.38
C PRO A 709 5.74 14.64 -9.11
N ASP A 710 6.06 14.22 -7.88
CA ASP A 710 7.34 13.60 -7.50
C ASP A 710 7.55 12.28 -8.28
N MET A 711 7.60 12.40 -9.60
CA MET A 711 7.62 11.31 -10.54
C MET A 711 8.99 10.69 -10.47
N GLY A 712 9.01 9.39 -10.70
CA GLY A 712 10.23 8.68 -11.05
C GLY A 712 11.03 9.40 -12.14
N PRO A 713 12.24 8.90 -12.43
CA PRO A 713 13.05 9.36 -13.56
C PRO A 713 12.19 9.66 -14.80
N ALA A 714 12.46 10.72 -15.55
CA ALA A 714 11.70 11.06 -16.75
C ALA A 714 12.01 10.01 -17.85
N VAL A 715 11.37 8.85 -17.73
CA VAL A 715 11.66 7.67 -18.53
C VAL A 715 10.88 7.72 -19.83
N GLY A 716 11.55 8.12 -20.90
CA GLY A 716 11.14 7.83 -22.28
C GLY A 716 11.98 6.70 -22.93
N ALA A 717 12.75 5.98 -22.11
CA ALA A 717 13.73 4.98 -22.52
C ALA A 717 13.64 3.73 -21.61
N ASN A 718 13.97 2.55 -22.14
CA ASN A 718 13.99 1.31 -21.36
C ASN A 718 14.96 1.42 -20.19
N ILE A 719 14.53 1.00 -19.00
CA ILE A 719 15.41 0.84 -17.85
C ILE A 719 15.95 -0.57 -17.91
N GLY A 720 17.28 -0.69 -18.06
CA GLY A 720 17.94 -1.99 -18.17
C GLY A 720 18.51 -2.48 -16.84
N ASN A 721 18.74 -1.57 -15.89
CA ASN A 721 19.36 -1.92 -14.61
C ASN A 721 18.88 -1.02 -13.46
N VAL A 722 18.75 -1.61 -12.28
CA VAL A 722 18.49 -0.94 -11.01
C VAL A 722 19.48 -1.43 -9.96
N TYR A 723 20.16 -0.48 -9.31
CA TYR A 723 21.19 -0.78 -8.31
C TYR A 723 20.87 -0.10 -6.98
N ASN A 724 20.69 -0.89 -5.94
CA ASN A 724 20.53 -0.38 -4.59
C ASN A 724 21.90 -0.07 -3.95
N ALA A 725 22.25 1.22 -3.84
CA ALA A 725 23.56 1.64 -3.33
C ALA A 725 23.62 1.68 -1.80
N THR A 726 22.54 2.12 -1.15
CA THR A 726 22.43 2.18 0.33
C THR A 726 21.00 1.89 0.76
N LYS A 727 20.72 1.96 2.07
CA LYS A 727 19.34 1.85 2.57
C LYS A 727 18.40 2.94 2.04
N SER A 728 18.92 4.04 1.51
CA SER A 728 18.15 5.21 1.09
C SER A 728 18.52 5.73 -0.30
N VAL A 729 19.48 5.11 -0.99
CA VAL A 729 19.95 5.58 -2.30
C VAL A 729 19.86 4.43 -3.30
N VAL A 730 19.14 4.66 -4.39
CA VAL A 730 19.00 3.74 -5.52
C VAL A 730 19.44 4.43 -6.80
N TYR A 731 20.08 3.69 -7.70
CA TYR A 731 20.40 4.14 -9.05
C TYR A 731 19.56 3.38 -10.06
N VAL A 732 19.03 4.10 -11.05
CA VAL A 732 18.27 3.55 -12.16
C VAL A 732 18.99 3.91 -13.44
N ALA A 733 19.27 2.92 -14.29
CA ALA A 733 20.02 3.13 -15.52
C ALA A 733 19.43 2.41 -16.74
N GLY A 734 19.68 2.95 -17.93
CA GLY A 734 19.10 2.39 -19.15
C GLY A 734 19.51 3.02 -20.47
N ASP A 735 18.61 2.97 -21.44
CA ASP A 735 18.81 3.49 -22.79
C ASP A 735 18.93 5.04 -22.80
N GLN A 736 19.48 5.60 -23.87
CA GLN A 736 19.60 7.06 -24.07
C GLN A 736 20.34 7.82 -22.94
N GLY A 737 21.32 7.18 -22.30
CA GLY A 737 22.11 7.75 -21.22
C GLY A 737 21.45 7.70 -19.86
N LEU A 738 20.18 7.27 -19.78
CA LEU A 738 19.39 7.31 -18.55
C LEU A 738 20.20 6.82 -17.35
N LEU A 739 20.43 7.74 -16.40
CA LEU A 739 21.06 7.47 -15.11
C LEU A 739 20.44 8.42 -14.10
N TYR A 740 19.70 7.88 -13.14
CA TYR A 740 19.08 8.67 -12.08
C TYR A 740 19.48 8.15 -10.71
N LYS A 741 19.70 9.09 -9.79
CA LYS A 741 19.86 8.84 -8.36
C LYS A 741 18.53 9.11 -7.65
N GLY A 742 17.91 8.07 -7.13
CA GLY A 742 16.79 8.18 -6.20
C GLY A 742 17.32 8.27 -4.77
N THR A 743 16.93 9.29 -4.02
CA THR A 743 17.22 9.41 -2.58
C THR A 743 15.92 9.40 -1.78
N LYS A 744 15.79 8.43 -0.86
CA LYS A 744 14.70 8.34 0.11
C LYS A 744 15.08 9.10 1.37
N GLY A 745 14.37 10.18 1.68
CA GLY A 745 14.53 10.87 2.96
C GLY A 745 14.21 9.95 4.14
N GLU A 746 14.78 10.21 5.30
CA GLU A 746 14.41 9.49 6.52
C GLU A 746 12.91 9.67 6.80
N GLY A 747 12.20 8.56 7.03
CA GLY A 747 10.74 8.55 7.20
C GLY A 747 9.93 8.86 5.93
N ALA A 748 10.56 9.20 4.80
CA ALA A 748 9.86 9.52 3.58
C ALA A 748 9.21 8.28 2.95
N THR A 749 8.00 8.42 2.41
CA THR A 749 7.32 7.39 1.62
C THR A 749 7.61 7.52 0.12
N SER A 750 8.39 8.52 -0.31
CA SER A 750 8.78 8.80 -1.70
C SER A 750 10.30 8.91 -1.85
N PHE A 751 10.77 8.84 -3.09
CA PHE A 751 12.17 9.12 -3.46
C PHE A 751 12.23 10.46 -4.19
N THR A 752 13.24 11.25 -3.88
CA THR A 752 13.64 12.40 -4.71
C THR A 752 14.58 11.89 -5.78
N TRP A 753 14.23 12.11 -7.05
CA TRP A 753 15.03 11.66 -8.19
C TRP A 753 15.87 12.81 -8.75
N THR A 754 17.15 12.56 -8.93
CA THR A 754 18.10 13.49 -9.56
C THR A 754 18.66 12.84 -10.80
N ASP A 755 18.56 13.53 -11.94
CA ASP A 755 19.22 13.10 -13.18
C ASP A 755 20.74 13.27 -13.02
N GLU A 756 21.47 12.17 -13.17
CA GLU A 756 22.93 12.09 -13.06
C GLU A 756 23.58 12.03 -14.46
N ASN A 757 22.78 12.03 -15.53
CA ASN A 757 23.20 11.75 -16.90
C ASN A 757 23.65 12.98 -17.69
N ALA A 758 22.95 14.12 -17.59
CA ALA A 758 22.78 15.05 -18.72
C ALA A 758 24.05 15.44 -19.51
N ASP A 759 25.21 15.61 -18.85
CA ASP A 759 26.44 16.05 -19.52
C ASP A 759 27.49 14.94 -19.75
N VAL A 760 27.41 13.80 -19.05
CA VAL A 760 28.51 12.82 -19.02
C VAL A 760 28.33 11.68 -20.02
N PHE A 761 27.14 11.06 -20.03
CA PHE A 761 26.88 9.88 -20.87
C PHE A 761 26.14 10.23 -22.17
N GLY A 762 25.41 11.35 -22.21
CA GLY A 762 24.69 11.81 -23.38
C GLY A 762 23.61 10.81 -23.80
N ALA A 763 23.60 10.35 -25.05
CA ALA A 763 22.63 9.36 -25.56
C ALA A 763 23.11 7.89 -25.45
N LYS A 764 24.19 7.62 -24.71
CA LYS A 764 24.81 6.29 -24.64
C LYS A 764 24.00 5.34 -23.76
N LYS A 765 23.69 4.14 -24.22
CA LYS A 765 23.04 3.11 -23.36
C LYS A 765 23.94 2.76 -22.18
N ILE A 766 23.42 2.89 -20.97
CA ILE A 766 24.03 2.38 -19.74
C ILE A 766 23.49 0.98 -19.48
N TYR A 767 24.38 0.03 -19.27
CA TYR A 767 24.02 -1.39 -19.14
C TYR A 767 23.96 -1.86 -17.69
N ALA A 768 24.91 -1.43 -16.88
CA ALA A 768 25.02 -1.86 -15.51
C ALA A 768 25.54 -0.73 -14.62
N VAL A 769 24.97 -0.65 -13.43
CA VAL A 769 25.46 0.12 -12.28
C VAL A 769 25.77 -0.89 -11.18
N THR A 770 26.94 -0.76 -10.57
CA THR A 770 27.34 -1.57 -9.43
C THR A 770 28.16 -0.70 -8.48
N GLY A 771 28.32 -1.13 -7.24
CA GLY A 771 29.19 -0.44 -6.30
C GLY A 771 29.71 -1.33 -5.20
N ILE A 772 30.69 -0.80 -4.47
CA ILE A 772 31.19 -1.35 -3.23
C ILE A 772 31.62 -0.20 -2.33
N GLY A 773 31.01 -0.15 -1.15
CA GLY A 773 31.22 0.88 -0.14
C GLY A 773 30.71 2.21 -0.67
N GLU A 774 31.57 3.21 -0.63
CA GLU A 774 31.28 4.54 -1.17
C GLU A 774 31.56 4.64 -2.68
N HIS A 775 32.06 3.58 -3.34
CA HIS A 775 32.45 3.63 -4.75
C HIS A 775 31.38 3.01 -5.66
N LEU A 776 31.01 3.76 -6.69
CA LEU A 776 30.08 3.37 -7.74
C LEU A 776 30.81 3.25 -9.07
N PHE A 777 30.31 2.34 -9.91
CA PHE A 777 30.80 2.08 -11.24
C PHE A 777 29.64 1.94 -12.21
N VAL A 778 29.84 2.44 -13.42
CA VAL A 778 28.89 2.37 -14.52
C VAL A 778 29.58 1.77 -15.73
N ALA A 779 28.96 0.79 -16.36
CA ALA A 779 29.35 0.27 -17.67
C ALA A 779 28.38 0.77 -18.74
N TYR A 780 28.88 1.42 -19.79
CA TYR A 780 28.06 2.06 -20.82
C TYR A 780 28.61 1.83 -22.23
N LYS A 781 27.72 1.85 -23.22
CA LYS A 781 28.08 1.68 -24.64
C LYS A 781 28.82 2.90 -25.15
N ASP A 782 30.00 2.73 -25.72
CA ASP A 782 30.78 3.84 -26.25
C ASP A 782 31.18 3.61 -27.73
N GLY A 783 30.19 3.76 -28.61
CA GLY A 783 30.34 3.64 -30.07
C GLY A 783 29.27 2.77 -30.73
N ALA A 784 29.42 2.56 -32.04
CA ALA A 784 28.54 1.68 -32.83
C ALA A 784 28.88 0.19 -32.64
N GLU A 785 30.15 -0.11 -32.35
CA GLU A 785 30.64 -1.46 -32.08
C GLU A 785 30.27 -1.89 -30.64
N ASN A 786 30.29 -3.20 -30.35
CA ASN A 786 30.04 -3.76 -29.01
C ASN A 786 31.21 -3.47 -28.05
N SER A 787 31.61 -2.20 -27.94
CA SER A 787 32.65 -1.73 -27.05
C SER A 787 32.04 -0.95 -25.90
N TYR A 788 32.41 -1.31 -24.68
CA TYR A 788 31.87 -0.72 -23.47
C TYR A 788 32.99 0.01 -22.74
N SER A 789 32.67 1.20 -22.27
CA SER A 789 33.53 2.03 -21.44
C SER A 789 32.99 2.03 -20.02
N PHE A 790 33.81 2.51 -19.08
CA PHE A 790 33.46 2.56 -17.66
C PHE A 790 33.52 3.99 -17.14
N ALA A 791 32.71 4.28 -16.12
CA ALA A 791 32.82 5.48 -15.31
C ALA A 791 32.77 5.10 -13.83
N THR A 792 33.35 5.94 -12.98
CA THR A 792 33.32 5.74 -11.52
C THR A 792 32.99 7.04 -10.80
N LYS A 793 32.42 6.93 -9.61
CA LYS A 793 32.00 8.04 -8.77
C LYS A 793 32.00 7.60 -7.31
N GLU A 794 32.30 8.50 -6.39
CA GLU A 794 31.99 8.28 -4.96
C GLU A 794 30.53 8.68 -4.69
N LEU A 795 29.80 7.95 -3.85
CA LEU A 795 28.35 8.13 -3.61
C LEU A 795 27.94 9.58 -3.26
N GLY A 796 28.83 10.30 -2.59
CA GLY A 796 28.67 11.72 -2.21
C GLY A 796 29.30 12.74 -3.17
N ALA A 797 29.98 12.32 -4.24
CA ALA A 797 30.52 13.23 -5.23
C ALA A 797 29.42 13.81 -6.13
N ASP A 798 29.71 14.91 -6.82
CA ASP A 798 28.77 15.50 -7.78
C ASP A 798 28.95 14.90 -9.18
N ASN A 799 30.19 14.59 -9.57
CA ASN A 799 30.54 14.25 -10.96
C ASN A 799 31.04 12.82 -11.14
N TRP A 800 30.68 12.23 -12.28
CA TRP A 800 31.24 10.96 -12.75
C TRP A 800 32.61 11.16 -13.40
N THR A 801 33.56 10.28 -13.10
CA THR A 801 34.87 10.21 -13.74
C THR A 801 34.86 9.16 -14.83
N LEU A 802 34.96 9.58 -16.10
CA LEU A 802 35.10 8.67 -17.23
C LEU A 802 36.47 7.98 -17.21
N LEU A 803 36.46 6.66 -17.39
CA LEU A 803 37.66 5.84 -17.44
C LEU A 803 38.06 5.56 -18.89
N THR A 804 39.37 5.55 -19.12
CA THR A 804 40.01 5.29 -20.41
C THR A 804 40.33 3.81 -20.52
N GLY A 805 39.79 3.15 -21.54
CA GLY A 805 39.88 1.70 -21.70
C GLY A 805 38.51 1.14 -22.03
N LYS A 806 38.47 0.06 -22.82
CA LYS A 806 37.22 -0.54 -23.28
C LYS A 806 37.28 -2.06 -23.21
N THR A 807 36.12 -2.69 -23.01
CA THR A 807 35.93 -4.10 -23.38
C THR A 807 35.55 -4.22 -24.86
N SER A 808 35.67 -5.41 -25.42
CA SER A 808 35.55 -5.65 -26.88
C SER A 808 34.32 -6.47 -27.28
N GLY A 809 33.62 -7.07 -26.33
CA GLY A 809 32.40 -7.86 -26.53
C GLY A 809 31.19 -7.27 -25.79
N SER A 810 30.06 -7.96 -25.86
CA SER A 810 28.82 -7.56 -25.20
C SER A 810 28.93 -7.77 -23.69
N VAL A 811 28.77 -6.70 -22.92
CA VAL A 811 28.68 -6.78 -21.46
C VAL A 811 27.29 -7.23 -21.06
N SER A 812 27.17 -8.36 -20.35
CA SER A 812 25.89 -8.84 -19.81
C SER A 812 25.72 -8.55 -18.32
N ASP A 813 26.81 -8.52 -17.55
CA ASP A 813 26.79 -8.16 -16.12
C ASP A 813 28.15 -7.60 -15.68
N VAL A 814 28.14 -6.79 -14.63
CA VAL A 814 29.33 -6.20 -14.00
C VAL A 814 29.11 -6.13 -12.49
N LYS A 815 30.08 -6.63 -11.70
CA LYS A 815 30.08 -6.47 -10.24
C LYS A 815 31.40 -5.90 -9.74
N ALA A 816 31.32 -5.08 -8.70
CA ALA A 816 32.49 -4.51 -8.04
C ALA A 816 33.07 -5.49 -7.03
N LEU A 817 34.36 -5.81 -7.17
CA LEU A 817 35.12 -6.65 -6.25
C LEU A 817 35.83 -5.82 -5.18
N SER A 818 36.26 -4.61 -5.55
CA SER A 818 36.92 -3.63 -4.68
C SER A 818 36.64 -2.20 -5.17
N ASP A 819 37.19 -1.19 -4.51
CA ASP A 819 37.16 0.20 -4.97
C ASP A 819 37.90 0.43 -6.31
N ARG A 820 38.60 -0.59 -6.82
CA ARG A 820 39.39 -0.52 -8.05
C ARG A 820 39.24 -1.71 -8.98
N ASP A 821 38.61 -2.78 -8.54
CA ASP A 821 38.58 -4.03 -9.29
C ASP A 821 37.12 -4.43 -9.57
N LEU A 822 36.84 -4.76 -10.82
CA LEU A 822 35.53 -5.19 -11.31
C LEU A 822 35.64 -6.59 -11.91
N VAL A 823 34.58 -7.37 -11.80
CA VAL A 823 34.38 -8.57 -12.63
C VAL A 823 33.32 -8.25 -13.67
N VAL A 824 33.64 -8.50 -14.93
CA VAL A 824 32.83 -8.16 -16.11
C VAL A 824 32.59 -9.42 -16.91
N ILE A 825 31.34 -9.72 -17.26
CA ILE A 825 31.05 -10.71 -18.29
C ILE A 825 31.13 -10.01 -19.65
N ASP A 826 32.18 -10.28 -20.42
CA ASP A 826 32.45 -9.67 -21.73
C ASP A 826 32.39 -10.72 -22.84
N GLY A 827 31.30 -10.71 -23.62
CA GLY A 827 31.04 -11.72 -24.65
C GLY A 827 30.81 -13.12 -24.08
N GLY A 828 30.29 -13.21 -22.85
CA GLY A 828 30.07 -14.45 -22.11
C GLY A 828 31.28 -14.92 -21.29
N ALA A 829 32.48 -14.38 -21.52
CA ALA A 829 33.68 -14.71 -20.75
C ALA A 829 33.85 -13.81 -19.53
N LEU A 830 34.36 -14.36 -18.42
CA LEU A 830 34.69 -13.60 -17.22
C LEU A 830 36.01 -12.84 -17.41
N LYS A 831 35.98 -11.53 -17.19
CA LYS A 831 37.16 -10.67 -17.18
C LYS A 831 37.27 -9.95 -15.86
N HIS A 832 38.49 -9.86 -15.34
CA HIS A 832 38.79 -8.99 -14.23
C HIS A 832 39.35 -7.68 -14.81
N ALA A 833 38.72 -6.57 -14.44
CA ALA A 833 39.05 -5.23 -14.89
C ALA A 833 39.53 -4.40 -13.71
N SER A 834 40.78 -3.94 -13.76
CA SER A 834 41.41 -3.15 -12.70
C SER A 834 41.57 -1.69 -13.11
N ILE A 835 41.31 -0.80 -12.16
CA ILE A 835 41.28 0.66 -12.33
C ILE A 835 42.53 1.26 -11.69
N SER A 836 43.33 1.93 -12.51
CA SER A 836 44.52 2.66 -12.08
C SER A 836 44.50 4.08 -12.59
N GLY A 837 44.10 5.02 -11.72
CA GLY A 837 43.83 6.40 -12.10
C GLY A 837 42.61 6.46 -13.02
N SER A 838 42.74 7.13 -14.16
CA SER A 838 41.67 7.19 -15.17
C SER A 838 41.76 6.08 -16.21
N ASN A 839 42.51 4.99 -15.97
CA ASN A 839 42.63 3.88 -16.92
C ASN A 839 42.00 2.60 -16.37
N VAL A 840 41.30 1.86 -17.23
CA VAL A 840 40.81 0.50 -16.99
C VAL A 840 41.61 -0.46 -17.86
N SER A 841 42.22 -1.45 -17.24
CA SER A 841 42.80 -2.61 -17.93
C SER A 841 42.02 -3.86 -17.57
N SER A 842 41.57 -4.61 -18.57
CA SER A 842 40.89 -5.88 -18.38
C SER A 842 41.68 -7.04 -18.98
N PHE A 843 41.56 -8.21 -18.36
CA PHE A 843 42.09 -9.47 -18.86
C PHE A 843 41.11 -10.59 -18.55
N GLU A 844 41.17 -11.64 -19.34
CA GLU A 844 40.34 -12.83 -19.16
C GLU A 844 40.80 -13.60 -17.94
N MET A 845 39.85 -13.95 -17.06
CA MET A 845 40.12 -14.78 -15.90
C MET A 845 40.42 -16.21 -16.37
N SER A 846 41.33 -16.87 -15.68
CA SER A 846 41.73 -18.24 -16.01
C SER A 846 41.41 -19.20 -14.87
N GLU A 847 41.22 -20.47 -15.20
CA GLU A 847 40.97 -21.54 -14.24
C GLU A 847 42.28 -22.19 -13.76
N ARG A 848 42.31 -22.63 -12.51
CA ARG A 848 43.45 -23.38 -11.97
C ARG A 848 43.51 -24.75 -12.66
N PRO A 849 44.70 -25.22 -13.09
CA PRO A 849 44.80 -26.56 -13.67
C PRO A 849 44.25 -27.64 -12.74
N GLY A 850 43.31 -28.44 -13.24
CA GLY A 850 42.67 -29.54 -12.50
C GLY A 850 41.33 -29.21 -11.83
N THR A 851 40.78 -28.02 -12.07
CA THR A 851 39.42 -27.63 -11.63
C THR A 851 38.43 -27.68 -12.80
N ASP A 852 37.14 -27.47 -12.55
CA ASP A 852 36.11 -27.54 -13.59
C ASP A 852 36.25 -26.38 -14.57
N ALA A 853 36.34 -26.66 -15.87
CA ALA A 853 36.59 -25.62 -16.86
C ALA A 853 35.39 -24.66 -17.01
N PHE A 854 35.62 -23.35 -16.88
CA PHE A 854 34.65 -22.30 -17.19
C PHE A 854 35.08 -21.40 -18.37
N GLY A 855 36.30 -21.53 -18.88
CA GLY A 855 36.80 -20.71 -19.99
C GLY A 855 36.02 -20.84 -21.33
N SER A 856 35.09 -21.79 -21.44
CA SER A 856 34.16 -21.91 -22.58
C SER A 856 32.69 -21.66 -22.21
N ALA A 857 32.41 -21.39 -20.93
CA ALA A 857 31.07 -21.11 -20.45
C ALA A 857 30.67 -19.69 -20.87
N SER A 858 29.43 -19.53 -21.33
CA SER A 858 28.84 -18.22 -21.62
C SER A 858 28.03 -17.77 -20.41
N PHE A 859 28.65 -17.03 -19.51
CA PHE A 859 27.97 -16.52 -18.32
C PHE A 859 26.84 -15.57 -18.70
N ALA A 860 25.72 -15.66 -17.99
CA ALA A 860 24.57 -14.76 -18.11
C ALA A 860 24.63 -13.68 -17.02
N ALA A 861 24.80 -14.12 -15.77
CA ALA A 861 24.87 -13.26 -14.58
C ALA A 861 25.90 -13.81 -13.58
N LEU A 862 26.36 -12.94 -12.68
CA LEU A 862 27.26 -13.29 -11.59
C LEU A 862 26.91 -12.51 -10.32
N ASP A 863 27.32 -12.99 -9.16
CA ASP A 863 27.23 -12.23 -7.92
C ASP A 863 28.39 -12.57 -6.97
N ILE A 864 28.67 -11.67 -6.03
CA ILE A 864 29.88 -11.69 -5.19
C ILE A 864 29.48 -11.77 -3.72
N VAL A 865 30.04 -12.74 -2.98
CA VAL A 865 30.00 -12.70 -1.50
C VAL A 865 31.09 -11.78 -0.98
N ASP A 866 32.30 -11.99 -1.49
CA ASP A 866 33.51 -11.25 -1.12
C ASP A 866 34.58 -11.40 -2.21
N ALA A 867 35.75 -10.79 -1.98
CA ALA A 867 36.86 -10.81 -2.93
C ALA A 867 37.43 -12.21 -3.23
N GLU A 868 37.11 -13.23 -2.42
CA GLU A 868 37.58 -14.61 -2.56
C GLU A 868 36.49 -15.58 -3.03
N HIS A 869 35.23 -15.16 -3.11
CA HIS A 869 34.08 -16.01 -3.45
C HIS A 869 33.14 -15.33 -4.45
N LEU A 870 33.11 -15.88 -5.67
CA LEU A 870 32.24 -15.44 -6.75
C LEU A 870 31.36 -16.61 -7.23
N TYR A 871 30.13 -16.29 -7.59
CA TYR A 871 29.16 -17.25 -8.08
C TYR A 871 28.64 -16.77 -9.43
N GLY A 872 28.43 -17.69 -10.36
CA GLY A 872 27.98 -17.31 -11.69
C GLY A 872 27.17 -18.41 -12.37
N VAL A 873 26.21 -17.98 -13.18
CA VAL A 873 25.36 -18.86 -13.97
C VAL A 873 25.70 -18.72 -15.45
N ALA A 874 25.85 -19.85 -16.13
CA ALA A 874 26.26 -19.90 -17.54
C ALA A 874 25.43 -20.91 -18.32
N GLY A 875 24.33 -20.44 -18.92
CA GLY A 875 23.35 -21.31 -19.56
C GLY A 875 22.72 -22.25 -18.54
N LYS A 876 23.05 -23.54 -18.59
CA LYS A 876 22.50 -24.57 -17.69
C LYS A 876 23.40 -24.92 -16.51
N ASP A 877 24.51 -24.21 -16.39
CA ASP A 877 25.56 -24.52 -15.43
C ASP A 877 25.62 -23.44 -14.35
N PHE A 878 25.93 -23.86 -13.12
CA PHE A 878 26.19 -23.01 -11.98
C PHE A 878 27.63 -23.24 -11.51
N TYR A 879 28.41 -22.16 -11.42
CA TYR A 879 29.82 -22.20 -11.03
C TYR A 879 30.03 -21.45 -9.71
N LYS A 880 30.84 -22.06 -8.85
CA LYS A 880 31.44 -21.45 -7.67
C LYS A 880 32.93 -21.23 -7.95
N LEU A 881 33.39 -19.99 -7.82
CA LEU A 881 34.77 -19.57 -8.04
C LEU A 881 35.37 -19.13 -6.70
N THR A 882 36.50 -19.73 -6.32
CA THR A 882 37.16 -19.51 -5.02
C THR A 882 38.69 -19.38 -5.10
N GLU A 883 39.29 -18.94 -4.00
CA GLU A 883 40.74 -18.93 -3.76
C GLU A 883 41.58 -18.28 -4.89
N PRO A 884 41.28 -17.03 -5.29
CA PRO A 884 41.98 -16.38 -6.38
C PRO A 884 43.49 -16.27 -6.11
N THR A 885 44.30 -16.65 -7.10
CA THR A 885 45.75 -16.40 -7.10
C THR A 885 46.08 -15.47 -8.26
N GLY A 886 45.92 -14.17 -8.04
CA GLY A 886 45.81 -13.21 -9.12
C GLY A 886 44.52 -13.48 -9.88
N ASP A 887 44.64 -13.81 -11.16
CA ASP A 887 43.51 -13.97 -12.08
C ASP A 887 43.17 -15.42 -12.37
N VAL A 888 43.78 -16.31 -11.59
CA VAL A 888 43.60 -17.76 -11.63
C VAL A 888 42.67 -18.16 -10.49
N TRP A 889 41.51 -18.72 -10.82
CA TRP A 889 40.46 -19.10 -9.87
C TRP A 889 40.32 -20.62 -9.75
N VAL A 890 39.98 -21.09 -8.55
CA VAL A 890 39.50 -22.46 -8.34
C VAL A 890 38.03 -22.49 -8.71
N SER A 891 37.68 -23.29 -9.70
CA SER A 891 36.32 -23.40 -10.20
C SER A 891 35.69 -24.74 -9.88
N GLU A 892 34.48 -24.69 -9.34
CA GLU A 892 33.66 -25.86 -9.01
C GLU A 892 32.32 -25.73 -9.73
N LYS A 893 32.01 -26.68 -10.61
CA LYS A 893 30.70 -26.76 -11.26
C LYS A 893 29.73 -27.48 -10.32
N ILE A 894 28.74 -26.74 -9.83
CA ILE A 894 27.75 -27.27 -8.92
C ILE A 894 26.67 -28.02 -9.71
N ALA A 895 26.38 -29.25 -9.28
CA ALA A 895 25.35 -30.06 -9.90
C ALA A 895 23.95 -29.50 -9.60
N LEU A 896 23.23 -29.11 -10.64
CA LEU A 896 21.81 -28.71 -10.52
C LEU A 896 20.90 -29.94 -10.53
N PRO A 897 19.76 -29.89 -9.83
CA PRO A 897 18.77 -30.98 -9.81
C PRO A 897 18.14 -31.22 -11.18
N GLU A 898 18.07 -30.19 -12.02
CA GLU A 898 17.59 -30.24 -13.40
C GLU A 898 18.40 -29.26 -14.27
N ALA A 899 18.58 -29.58 -15.55
CA ALA A 899 19.33 -28.74 -16.48
C ALA A 899 18.40 -27.72 -17.19
N GLN A 900 18.34 -26.50 -16.67
CA GLN A 900 17.52 -25.40 -17.20
C GLN A 900 18.37 -24.16 -17.43
N ASN A 901 17.98 -23.33 -18.40
CA ASN A 901 18.70 -22.09 -18.69
C ASN A 901 18.45 -21.08 -17.56
N LEU A 902 19.50 -20.78 -16.79
CA LEU A 902 19.52 -19.76 -15.75
C LEU A 902 19.71 -18.38 -16.38
N LYS A 903 19.05 -17.38 -15.81
CA LYS A 903 19.09 -15.97 -16.25
C LYS A 903 19.85 -15.11 -15.25
N ASP A 904 19.59 -15.31 -13.96
CA ASP A 904 20.11 -14.47 -12.91
C ASP A 904 20.43 -15.24 -11.63
N ILE A 905 21.24 -14.62 -10.77
CA ILE A 905 21.71 -15.15 -9.51
C ILE A 905 21.81 -14.04 -8.47
N VAL A 906 21.38 -14.32 -7.24
CA VAL A 906 21.58 -13.45 -6.09
C VAL A 906 22.18 -14.22 -4.93
N VAL A 907 23.18 -13.63 -4.28
CA VAL A 907 23.98 -14.25 -3.23
C VAL A 907 23.91 -13.42 -1.95
N LEU A 908 23.31 -14.00 -0.90
CA LEU A 908 23.26 -13.37 0.43
C LEU A 908 24.39 -13.84 1.35
N ALA A 909 24.83 -15.08 1.14
CA ALA A 909 25.92 -15.70 1.85
C ALA A 909 26.40 -16.91 1.05
N ALA A 910 27.56 -17.46 1.40
CA ALA A 910 28.10 -18.66 0.74
C ALA A 910 27.17 -19.89 0.84
N ASP A 911 26.22 -19.88 1.78
CA ASP A 911 25.20 -20.90 2.02
C ASP A 911 23.76 -20.43 1.72
N LYS A 912 23.58 -19.27 1.09
CA LYS A 912 22.28 -18.67 0.76
C LYS A 912 22.33 -18.04 -0.62
N ILE A 913 22.24 -18.91 -1.64
CA ILE A 913 22.37 -18.52 -3.04
C ILE A 913 21.11 -18.93 -3.77
N TYR A 914 20.56 -18.01 -4.55
CA TYR A 914 19.32 -18.22 -5.27
C TYR A 914 19.53 -17.92 -6.75
N MET A 915 18.97 -18.77 -7.60
CA MET A 915 19.11 -18.66 -9.05
C MET A 915 17.73 -18.82 -9.69
N VAL A 916 17.49 -18.03 -10.73
CA VAL A 916 16.24 -18.07 -11.49
C VAL A 916 16.49 -18.26 -12.98
N GLY A 917 15.52 -18.80 -13.71
CA GLY A 917 15.67 -19.15 -15.11
C GLY A 917 14.36 -19.31 -15.89
N GLU A 918 14.48 -19.94 -17.07
CA GLU A 918 13.36 -20.22 -17.96
C GLU A 918 12.38 -21.22 -17.36
N HIS A 919 11.10 -21.17 -17.77
CA HIS A 919 10.03 -22.08 -17.34
C HIS A 919 9.80 -22.13 -15.82
N GLY A 920 9.93 -20.99 -15.15
CA GLY A 920 9.76 -20.86 -13.71
C GLY A 920 10.84 -21.61 -12.94
N TYR A 921 12.03 -21.79 -13.53
CA TYR A 921 13.06 -22.58 -12.86
C TYR A 921 13.70 -21.76 -11.75
N VAL A 922 13.59 -22.25 -10.52
CA VAL A 922 14.20 -21.63 -9.35
C VAL A 922 14.96 -22.66 -8.52
N VAL A 923 16.19 -22.29 -8.14
CA VAL A 923 17.10 -23.16 -7.40
C VAL A 923 17.71 -22.41 -6.23
N VAL A 924 17.81 -23.09 -5.09
CA VAL A 924 18.51 -22.62 -3.90
C VAL A 924 19.76 -23.47 -3.70
N TYR A 925 20.90 -22.86 -3.42
CA TYR A 925 22.13 -23.55 -3.03
C TYR A 925 22.51 -23.19 -1.60
N ASP A 926 22.64 -24.24 -0.78
CA ASP A 926 22.86 -24.15 0.68
C ASP A 926 24.35 -24.19 1.08
N GLY A 927 25.25 -23.93 0.13
CA GLY A 927 26.69 -24.04 0.34
C GLY A 927 27.26 -25.43 0.05
N THR A 928 26.41 -26.46 -0.03
CA THR A 928 26.79 -27.85 -0.30
C THR A 928 26.06 -28.45 -1.51
N SER A 929 24.77 -28.18 -1.66
CA SER A 929 23.91 -28.78 -2.69
C SER A 929 22.86 -27.81 -3.21
N ALA A 930 22.49 -27.97 -4.49
CA ALA A 930 21.44 -27.20 -5.13
C ALA A 930 20.10 -27.97 -5.08
N LYS A 931 19.04 -27.29 -4.62
CA LYS A 931 17.67 -27.81 -4.53
C LYS A 931 16.73 -26.96 -5.39
N LYS A 932 15.90 -27.62 -6.20
CA LYS A 932 14.83 -26.96 -6.95
C LYS A 932 13.70 -26.62 -5.98
N ILE A 933 13.18 -25.40 -6.06
CA ILE A 933 11.91 -25.03 -5.42
C ILE A 933 10.84 -24.97 -6.51
N ALA A 934 9.62 -25.38 -6.18
CA ALA A 934 8.50 -25.22 -7.09
C ALA A 934 8.31 -23.72 -7.34
N ALA A 935 8.08 -23.30 -8.57
CA ALA A 935 7.83 -21.90 -8.92
C ALA A 935 6.65 -21.77 -9.89
N PRO A 936 6.16 -20.54 -10.17
CA PRO A 936 5.07 -20.32 -11.11
C PRO A 936 5.39 -20.97 -12.46
N ALA A 937 4.48 -21.82 -12.95
CA ALA A 937 4.75 -22.62 -14.15
C ALA A 937 4.81 -21.75 -15.42
N ASP A 938 5.74 -22.10 -16.32
CA ASP A 938 5.86 -21.57 -17.68
C ASP A 938 6.10 -20.05 -17.85
N VAL A 939 6.71 -19.40 -16.86
CA VAL A 939 7.22 -18.02 -17.01
C VAL A 939 8.74 -17.98 -17.15
N THR A 940 9.31 -17.00 -17.86
CA THR A 940 10.76 -16.77 -17.80
C THR A 940 11.05 -15.76 -16.71
N LEU A 941 11.72 -16.21 -15.65
CA LEU A 941 12.19 -15.34 -14.57
C LEU A 941 13.50 -14.69 -15.02
N SER A 942 13.50 -13.38 -15.15
CA SER A 942 14.57 -12.60 -15.79
C SER A 942 15.64 -12.13 -14.81
N SER A 943 15.22 -11.72 -13.62
CA SER A 943 16.10 -11.28 -12.55
C SER A 943 15.55 -11.65 -11.18
N CYS A 944 16.43 -11.78 -10.19
CA CYS A 944 16.04 -12.09 -8.82
C CYS A 944 16.80 -11.26 -7.78
N TRP A 945 16.12 -11.00 -6.67
CA TRP A 945 16.68 -10.38 -5.49
C TRP A 945 16.15 -11.10 -4.25
N ALA A 946 16.98 -11.30 -3.24
CA ALA A 946 16.59 -12.03 -2.05
C ALA A 946 16.89 -11.24 -0.79
N TYR A 947 16.16 -11.55 0.26
CA TYR A 947 16.35 -10.96 1.57
C TYR A 947 15.79 -11.87 2.66
N GLU A 948 16.58 -12.15 3.70
CA GLU A 948 16.19 -13.08 4.78
C GLU A 948 15.63 -14.42 4.28
N LYS A 949 14.31 -14.59 4.40
CA LYS A 949 13.51 -15.76 4.04
C LYS A 949 12.55 -15.46 2.88
N MET A 950 12.87 -14.44 2.10
CA MET A 950 12.12 -14.03 0.91
C MET A 950 13.02 -14.08 -0.32
N LEU A 951 12.49 -14.60 -1.41
CA LEU A 951 13.06 -14.48 -2.74
C LEU A 951 12.05 -13.74 -3.64
N TYR A 952 12.52 -12.69 -4.29
CA TYR A 952 11.77 -11.93 -5.28
C TYR A 952 12.34 -12.23 -6.66
N ALA A 953 11.47 -12.45 -7.64
CA ALA A 953 11.86 -12.66 -9.02
C ALA A 953 10.92 -11.91 -9.95
N CYS A 954 11.44 -11.19 -10.93
CA CYS A 954 10.62 -10.56 -11.95
C CYS A 954 10.56 -11.42 -13.22
N ASP A 955 9.49 -11.27 -14.00
CA ASP A 955 9.30 -12.01 -15.25
C ASP A 955 9.13 -11.10 -16.47
N TRP A 956 9.14 -11.71 -17.65
CA TRP A 956 8.94 -11.02 -18.93
C TRP A 956 7.48 -10.61 -19.21
N SER A 957 6.53 -11.00 -18.37
CA SER A 957 5.12 -10.64 -18.50
C SER A 957 4.74 -9.40 -17.70
N GLY A 958 5.69 -8.85 -16.93
CA GLY A 958 5.47 -7.67 -16.12
C GLY A 958 5.11 -7.96 -14.68
N LYS A 959 5.38 -9.17 -14.19
CA LYS A 959 5.05 -9.62 -12.84
C LYS A 959 6.28 -9.70 -11.96
N VAL A 960 6.06 -9.44 -10.68
CA VAL A 960 7.00 -9.73 -9.61
C VAL A 960 6.43 -10.86 -8.79
N HIS A 961 7.20 -11.93 -8.67
CA HIS A 961 6.91 -13.11 -7.90
C HIS A 961 7.68 -13.05 -6.58
N GLN A 962 7.01 -13.43 -5.50
CA GLN A 962 7.58 -13.48 -4.16
C GLN A 962 7.46 -14.91 -3.64
N TYR A 963 8.57 -15.51 -3.24
CA TYR A 963 8.60 -16.79 -2.54
C TYR A 963 8.91 -16.57 -1.07
N ASN A 964 8.09 -17.17 -0.21
CA ASN A 964 8.35 -17.21 1.22
C ASN A 964 8.95 -18.57 1.61
N PHE A 965 10.20 -18.58 2.09
CA PHE A 965 10.88 -19.81 2.51
C PHE A 965 10.30 -20.44 3.79
N GLU A 966 9.47 -19.71 4.56
CA GLU A 966 8.78 -20.27 5.73
C GLU A 966 7.50 -21.02 5.37
N THR A 967 6.68 -20.41 4.50
CA THR A 967 5.41 -21.03 4.07
C THR A 967 5.58 -21.95 2.87
N GLU A 968 6.73 -21.86 2.18
CA GLU A 968 7.02 -22.53 0.91
C GLU A 968 6.05 -22.15 -0.22
N GLU A 969 5.46 -20.95 -0.15
CA GLU A 969 4.44 -20.47 -1.11
C GLU A 969 4.96 -19.32 -1.97
N TRP A 970 4.42 -19.23 -3.20
CA TRP A 970 4.59 -18.09 -4.08
C TRP A 970 3.35 -17.19 -4.06
N SER A 971 3.58 -15.89 -3.96
CA SER A 971 2.62 -14.86 -4.36
C SER A 971 3.14 -14.10 -5.58
N SER A 972 2.26 -13.45 -6.33
CA SER A 972 2.63 -12.74 -7.56
C SER A 972 1.81 -11.46 -7.72
N GLY A 973 2.50 -10.34 -7.95
CA GLY A 973 1.89 -9.05 -8.25
C GLY A 973 2.21 -8.60 -9.67
N ILE A 974 1.30 -7.88 -10.32
CA ILE A 974 1.57 -7.23 -11.61
C ILE A 974 2.26 -5.90 -11.32
N ALA A 975 3.52 -5.77 -11.75
CA ALA A 975 4.21 -4.49 -11.74
C ALA A 975 3.79 -3.65 -12.95
N GLN A 976 3.85 -4.21 -14.16
CA GLN A 976 3.42 -3.54 -15.39
C GLN A 976 2.96 -4.56 -16.43
N ASN A 977 1.65 -4.70 -16.62
CA ASN A 977 1.11 -5.74 -17.50
C ASN A 977 1.69 -5.69 -18.93
N GLY A 978 2.33 -6.78 -19.34
CA GLY A 978 2.86 -6.97 -20.70
C GLY A 978 4.22 -6.32 -20.98
N ALA A 979 4.84 -5.65 -20.00
CA ALA A 979 6.19 -5.11 -20.14
C ALA A 979 7.23 -6.12 -19.63
N GLU A 980 8.31 -6.30 -20.38
CA GLU A 980 9.43 -7.14 -19.95
C GLU A 980 10.16 -6.49 -18.76
N LEU A 981 10.13 -7.10 -17.57
CA LEU A 981 10.98 -6.69 -16.45
C LEU A 981 12.36 -7.29 -16.64
N THR A 982 13.40 -6.46 -16.57
CA THR A 982 14.78 -6.86 -16.85
C THR A 982 15.63 -6.93 -15.59
N ASP A 983 15.24 -6.25 -14.52
CA ASP A 983 16.04 -6.18 -13.30
C ASP A 983 15.16 -5.94 -12.05
N ILE A 984 15.61 -6.44 -10.90
CA ILE A 984 14.96 -6.26 -9.61
C ILE A 984 16.00 -6.05 -8.50
N THR A 985 15.76 -5.05 -7.64
CA THR A 985 16.64 -4.75 -6.51
C THR A 985 15.84 -4.26 -5.31
N GLY A 986 16.35 -4.45 -4.10
CA GLY A 986 15.63 -4.07 -2.89
C GLY A 986 16.54 -3.61 -1.76
N SER A 987 15.91 -2.99 -0.77
CA SER A 987 16.50 -2.54 0.48
C SER A 987 15.56 -2.88 1.62
N SER A 988 15.90 -3.92 2.38
CA SER A 988 15.14 -4.32 3.57
C SER A 988 15.14 -3.21 4.63
N MET A 989 16.31 -2.64 4.92
CA MET A 989 16.44 -1.49 5.82
C MET A 989 15.75 -0.23 5.29
N GLY A 990 15.66 -0.10 3.96
CA GLY A 990 14.92 0.97 3.30
C GLY A 990 13.42 0.72 3.21
N GLY A 991 12.96 -0.51 3.44
CA GLY A 991 11.57 -0.93 3.25
C GLY A 991 11.08 -0.75 1.83
N TYR A 992 11.90 -1.04 0.80
CA TYR A 992 11.49 -0.95 -0.60
C TYR A 992 12.08 -2.04 -1.50
N LEU A 993 11.37 -2.32 -2.59
CA LEU A 993 11.76 -3.17 -3.71
C LEU A 993 11.43 -2.42 -5.00
N PHE A 994 12.36 -2.44 -5.95
CA PHE A 994 12.21 -1.87 -7.28
C PHE A 994 12.29 -2.99 -8.31
N ALA A 995 11.32 -3.04 -9.20
CA ALA A 995 11.39 -3.81 -10.44
C ALA A 995 11.42 -2.84 -11.61
N ALA A 996 12.30 -3.10 -12.58
CA ALA A 996 12.49 -2.23 -13.73
C ALA A 996 12.52 -3.02 -15.03
N GLY A 997 12.20 -2.34 -16.13
CA GLY A 997 12.20 -2.98 -17.44
C GLY A 997 11.84 -2.09 -18.62
N GLY A 998 11.32 -2.74 -19.66
CA GLY A 998 10.83 -2.12 -20.89
C GLY A 998 9.67 -1.18 -20.67
N ASP A 999 9.30 -0.42 -21.69
CA ASP A 999 8.17 0.52 -21.69
C ASP A 999 8.21 1.51 -20.53
N ASN A 1000 9.42 1.95 -20.16
CA ASN A 1000 9.65 2.92 -19.09
C ASN A 1000 9.20 2.41 -17.71
N THR A 1001 9.19 1.09 -17.52
CA THR A 1001 8.70 0.49 -16.28
C THR A 1001 9.72 0.69 -15.17
N LEU A 1002 9.31 1.42 -14.13
CA LEU A 1002 9.94 1.43 -12.82
C LEU A 1002 8.83 1.34 -11.77
N VAL A 1003 8.73 0.18 -11.13
CA VAL A 1003 7.70 -0.08 -10.13
C VAL A 1003 8.38 -0.25 -8.79
N ARG A 1004 7.85 0.47 -7.81
CA ARG A 1004 8.30 0.38 -6.43
C ARG A 1004 7.21 -0.24 -5.60
N THR A 1005 7.56 -1.28 -4.85
CA THR A 1005 6.73 -1.76 -3.74
C THR A 1005 7.48 -1.63 -2.42
N GLY A 1006 6.76 -1.67 -1.31
CA GLY A 1006 7.34 -1.76 0.02
C GLY A 1006 7.63 -3.21 0.36
N ILE A 1007 8.76 -3.49 1.00
CA ILE A 1007 9.04 -4.81 1.59
C ILE A 1007 9.04 -4.69 3.10
N SER A 1008 8.39 -5.65 3.77
CA SER A 1008 8.44 -5.73 5.24
C SER A 1008 9.75 -6.42 5.65
N SER A 1009 10.37 -5.94 6.72
CA SER A 1009 11.53 -6.59 7.33
C SER A 1009 11.14 -7.85 8.13
N SER A 1010 9.96 -8.41 7.88
CA SER A 1010 9.30 -9.45 8.70
C SER A 1010 8.71 -10.61 7.90
N GLY A 1011 8.98 -10.71 6.59
CA GLY A 1011 8.71 -11.94 5.82
C GLY A 1011 7.24 -12.36 5.64
N GLY A 1012 6.28 -11.44 5.53
CA GLY A 1012 4.85 -11.76 5.27
C GLY A 1012 4.31 -11.13 3.99
N GLY A 1013 3.53 -11.89 3.21
CA GLY A 1013 2.78 -11.46 2.03
C GLY A 1013 1.69 -10.41 2.31
N GLU A 1014 1.13 -9.83 1.24
CA GLU A 1014 0.20 -8.70 1.28
C GLU A 1014 -1.13 -9.04 1.96
N THR A 1015 -1.78 -8.06 2.60
CA THR A 1015 -3.11 -8.22 3.23
C THR A 1015 -4.08 -7.09 2.89
N ASN A 1016 -4.00 -6.48 1.70
CA ASN A 1016 -4.88 -5.36 1.36
C ASN A 1016 -6.15 -5.79 0.60
N THR A 1017 -7.27 -5.76 1.30
CA THR A 1017 -8.58 -6.26 0.88
C THR A 1017 -9.43 -5.20 0.18
N THR A 1018 -9.02 -4.75 -1.01
CA THR A 1018 -9.99 -4.12 -1.93
C THR A 1018 -10.75 -5.23 -2.66
N VAL A 1019 -12.00 -5.46 -2.24
CA VAL A 1019 -12.91 -6.40 -2.91
C VAL A 1019 -13.17 -5.91 -4.33
N HIS A 1020 -12.44 -6.46 -5.31
CA HIS A 1020 -12.69 -6.19 -6.72
C HIS A 1020 -13.89 -7.03 -7.18
N PRO A 1021 -14.94 -6.40 -7.74
CA PRO A 1021 -15.99 -7.15 -8.41
C PRO A 1021 -15.39 -8.00 -9.52
N GLY A 1022 -15.53 -9.32 -9.43
CA GLY A 1022 -15.34 -10.18 -10.58
C GLY A 1022 -14.04 -10.97 -10.71
N HIS A 1023 -13.10 -10.78 -9.78
CA HIS A 1023 -12.01 -11.72 -9.57
C HIS A 1023 -12.26 -12.37 -8.21
N GLY A 1024 -12.12 -13.70 -8.10
CA GLY A 1024 -12.14 -14.34 -6.79
C GLY A 1024 -11.03 -13.74 -5.91
N GLU A 1025 -11.29 -13.64 -4.62
CA GLU A 1025 -10.39 -13.08 -3.62
C GLU A 1025 -9.05 -13.82 -3.60
N GLU A 1026 -8.01 -13.08 -3.24
CA GLU A 1026 -6.65 -13.62 -3.13
C GLU A 1026 -6.58 -14.70 -2.03
N ALA A 1027 -5.67 -15.66 -2.21
CA ALA A 1027 -5.41 -16.73 -1.24
C ALA A 1027 -5.13 -16.18 0.18
N ASP A 1028 -4.68 -14.93 0.27
CA ASP A 1028 -4.41 -14.22 1.52
C ASP A 1028 -5.65 -13.93 2.38
N LEU A 1029 -6.88 -14.11 1.87
CA LEU A 1029 -8.11 -14.02 2.68
C LEU A 1029 -8.56 -15.38 3.24
N VAL A 1030 -7.96 -16.48 2.78
CA VAL A 1030 -8.31 -17.84 3.18
C VAL A 1030 -7.25 -18.37 4.16
N LEU A 1031 -7.68 -18.77 5.35
CA LEU A 1031 -6.82 -19.36 6.40
C LEU A 1031 -6.38 -20.78 6.04
N ARG A 1032 -7.27 -21.53 5.37
CA ARG A 1032 -7.01 -22.92 4.99
C ARG A 1032 -7.97 -23.35 3.89
N THR A 1033 -7.41 -23.95 2.84
CA THR A 1033 -8.17 -24.74 1.86
C THR A 1033 -7.80 -26.21 2.01
N VAL A 1034 -8.78 -27.11 2.01
CA VAL A 1034 -8.57 -28.56 2.02
C VAL A 1034 -9.29 -29.17 0.82
N GLU A 1035 -8.52 -29.78 -0.06
CA GLU A 1035 -9.02 -30.62 -1.14
C GLU A 1035 -9.36 -32.01 -0.58
N GLU A 1036 -10.61 -32.44 -0.76
CA GLU A 1036 -11.06 -33.79 -0.40
C GLU A 1036 -11.57 -34.54 -1.64
N ASP A 1037 -10.99 -35.70 -1.91
CA ASP A 1037 -11.54 -36.66 -2.86
C ASP A 1037 -12.84 -37.25 -2.32
N ARG A 1038 -13.97 -36.96 -2.98
CA ARG A 1038 -15.25 -37.60 -2.70
C ARG A 1038 -15.88 -38.15 -3.96
N THR A 1039 -16.40 -39.36 -3.87
CA THR A 1039 -17.12 -40.00 -4.96
C THR A 1039 -18.53 -39.42 -5.14
N PRO A 1040 -19.11 -39.47 -6.35
CA PRO A 1040 -20.52 -39.11 -6.59
C PRO A 1040 -21.51 -39.79 -5.62
N GLU A 1041 -21.29 -41.07 -5.31
CA GLU A 1041 -22.14 -41.84 -4.39
C GLU A 1041 -22.04 -41.31 -2.94
N GLU A 1042 -20.84 -40.91 -2.51
CA GLU A 1042 -20.62 -40.31 -1.19
C GLU A 1042 -21.29 -38.93 -1.08
N LEU A 1043 -21.17 -38.08 -2.11
CA LEU A 1043 -21.83 -36.77 -2.13
C LEU A 1043 -23.35 -36.90 -2.18
N THR A 1044 -23.87 -37.85 -2.97
CA THR A 1044 -25.32 -38.12 -3.05
C THR A 1044 -25.87 -38.64 -1.72
N SER A 1045 -25.13 -39.55 -1.06
CA SER A 1045 -25.58 -40.13 0.21
C SER A 1045 -25.40 -39.20 1.42
N THR A 1046 -24.34 -38.40 1.43
CA THR A 1046 -23.97 -37.53 2.56
C THR A 1046 -24.57 -36.14 2.46
N ASN A 1047 -24.63 -35.56 1.26
CA ASN A 1047 -25.04 -34.17 1.02
C ASN A 1047 -26.29 -34.06 0.13
N LYS A 1048 -26.86 -35.19 -0.32
CA LYS A 1048 -28.04 -35.23 -1.21
C LYS A 1048 -27.87 -34.45 -2.51
N THR A 1049 -26.63 -34.33 -2.99
CA THR A 1049 -26.39 -33.77 -4.33
C THR A 1049 -27.11 -34.62 -5.37
N PRO A 1050 -27.51 -34.06 -6.53
CA PRO A 1050 -27.90 -34.87 -7.67
C PRO A 1050 -26.81 -35.87 -8.05
N ALA A 1051 -27.17 -36.94 -8.76
CA ALA A 1051 -26.18 -37.82 -9.37
C ALA A 1051 -25.38 -37.00 -10.39
N MET A 1052 -24.09 -36.79 -10.13
CA MET A 1052 -23.20 -35.93 -10.90
C MET A 1052 -21.81 -36.54 -10.97
N GLU A 1053 -21.09 -36.30 -12.06
CA GLU A 1053 -19.66 -36.56 -12.13
C GLU A 1053 -18.91 -35.39 -11.48
N VAL A 1054 -18.00 -35.65 -10.54
CA VAL A 1054 -17.24 -34.58 -9.87
C VAL A 1054 -16.17 -34.03 -10.82
N VAL A 1055 -16.18 -32.71 -11.03
CA VAL A 1055 -15.22 -32.01 -11.88
C VAL A 1055 -14.20 -31.33 -10.97
N GLY A 1056 -13.20 -32.07 -10.50
CA GLY A 1056 -12.19 -31.63 -9.54
C GLY A 1056 -12.32 -32.33 -8.19
N HIS A 1057 -12.20 -31.58 -7.09
CA HIS A 1057 -12.30 -32.07 -5.71
C HIS A 1057 -13.38 -31.31 -4.94
N VAL A 1058 -13.68 -31.76 -3.72
CA VAL A 1058 -14.42 -30.92 -2.76
C VAL A 1058 -13.44 -29.93 -2.17
N GLU A 1059 -13.77 -28.64 -2.28
CA GLU A 1059 -12.96 -27.55 -1.76
C GLU A 1059 -13.56 -27.05 -0.46
N THR A 1060 -12.84 -27.19 0.65
CA THR A 1060 -13.24 -26.62 1.93
C THR A 1060 -12.36 -25.44 2.27
N PHE A 1061 -12.93 -24.24 2.35
CA PHE A 1061 -12.18 -23.06 2.75
C PHE A 1061 -12.70 -22.46 4.07
N THR A 1062 -11.83 -21.74 4.77
CA THR A 1062 -12.17 -20.92 5.94
C THR A 1062 -11.46 -19.60 5.80
N THR A 1063 -12.17 -18.47 5.90
CA THR A 1063 -11.53 -17.16 5.79
C THR A 1063 -10.76 -16.78 7.05
N LYS A 1064 -9.80 -15.88 6.91
CA LYS A 1064 -9.16 -15.25 8.07
C LYS A 1064 -10.21 -14.44 8.85
N PRO A 1065 -10.12 -14.38 10.20
CA PRO A 1065 -11.02 -13.55 10.99
C PRO A 1065 -10.90 -12.07 10.62
N GLY A 1066 -12.04 -11.36 10.63
CA GLY A 1066 -12.09 -9.91 10.46
C GLY A 1066 -12.61 -9.43 9.11
N LEU A 1067 -13.32 -10.28 8.37
CA LEU A 1067 -14.15 -9.80 7.27
C LEU A 1067 -15.19 -8.79 7.78
N VAL A 1068 -15.64 -7.90 6.89
CA VAL A 1068 -16.71 -6.97 7.26
C VAL A 1068 -17.97 -7.77 7.52
N VAL A 1069 -18.49 -7.70 8.74
CA VAL A 1069 -19.66 -8.51 9.13
C VAL A 1069 -20.82 -8.29 8.16
N GLY A 1070 -21.28 -9.38 7.55
CA GLY A 1070 -22.38 -9.39 6.58
C GLY A 1070 -22.06 -8.95 5.16
N SER A 1071 -20.78 -8.75 4.79
CA SER A 1071 -20.40 -8.47 3.40
C SER A 1071 -20.36 -9.72 2.53
N VAL A 1072 -20.43 -9.50 1.21
CA VAL A 1072 -20.26 -10.54 0.19
C VAL A 1072 -18.83 -10.53 -0.30
N HIS A 1073 -18.24 -11.71 -0.34
CA HIS A 1073 -16.88 -12.01 -0.72
C HIS A 1073 -16.88 -12.96 -1.92
N ASN A 1074 -15.98 -12.78 -2.87
CA ASN A 1074 -15.83 -13.72 -3.99
C ASN A 1074 -14.66 -14.65 -3.69
N PHE A 1075 -14.79 -15.93 -3.93
CA PHE A 1075 -13.73 -16.93 -3.77
C PHE A 1075 -13.44 -17.58 -5.12
N ASN A 1076 -12.29 -18.24 -5.24
CA ASN A 1076 -12.00 -19.06 -6.40
C ASN A 1076 -11.22 -20.33 -6.03
N PHE A 1077 -11.30 -21.33 -6.91
CA PHE A 1077 -10.43 -22.50 -6.90
C PHE A 1077 -10.20 -23.00 -8.33
N SER A 1078 -9.12 -23.75 -8.54
CA SER A 1078 -8.79 -24.29 -9.84
C SER A 1078 -9.37 -25.70 -10.03
N VAL A 1079 -9.81 -26.01 -11.25
CA VAL A 1079 -10.27 -27.34 -11.64
C VAL A 1079 -9.57 -27.79 -12.92
N THR A 1080 -9.25 -29.07 -12.99
CA THR A 1080 -8.71 -29.71 -14.20
C THR A 1080 -9.63 -30.87 -14.60
N PRO A 1081 -10.56 -30.69 -15.55
CA PRO A 1081 -11.48 -31.75 -15.96
C PRO A 1081 -10.73 -32.96 -16.52
N ALA A 1082 -11.14 -34.17 -16.13
CA ALA A 1082 -10.57 -35.41 -16.68
C ALA A 1082 -11.05 -35.71 -18.12
N THR A 1083 -12.21 -35.19 -18.48
CA THR A 1083 -12.85 -35.32 -19.81
C THR A 1083 -13.40 -33.99 -20.27
N ASP A 1084 -13.58 -33.85 -21.59
CA ASP A 1084 -14.23 -32.67 -22.17
C ASP A 1084 -15.64 -32.53 -21.57
N THR A 1085 -15.86 -31.43 -20.85
CA THR A 1085 -17.06 -31.20 -20.04
C THR A 1085 -17.80 -29.99 -20.58
N PRO A 1086 -19.01 -30.15 -21.17
CA PRO A 1086 -19.81 -29.02 -21.62
C PRO A 1086 -20.06 -28.09 -20.46
N VAL A 1087 -19.76 -26.80 -20.63
CA VAL A 1087 -19.90 -25.88 -19.52
C VAL A 1087 -21.37 -25.83 -19.12
N ALA A 1088 -22.32 -25.87 -20.05
CA ALA A 1088 -23.78 -25.94 -19.80
C ALA A 1088 -24.24 -26.97 -18.76
N ASP A 1089 -23.48 -28.06 -18.57
CA ASP A 1089 -23.84 -29.13 -17.65
C ASP A 1089 -23.16 -29.00 -16.27
N LEU A 1090 -22.38 -27.93 -16.05
CA LEU A 1090 -21.71 -27.64 -14.78
C LEU A 1090 -22.63 -27.00 -13.75
N HIS A 1091 -22.54 -27.49 -12.53
CA HIS A 1091 -23.23 -26.97 -11.35
C HIS A 1091 -22.25 -26.90 -10.18
N LEU A 1092 -22.25 -25.78 -9.45
CA LEU A 1092 -21.49 -25.64 -8.21
C LEU A 1092 -22.44 -25.84 -7.03
N PHE A 1093 -22.09 -26.76 -6.13
CA PHE A 1093 -22.90 -27.05 -4.95
C PHE A 1093 -22.18 -26.68 -3.68
N LYS A 1094 -22.87 -25.94 -2.82
CA LYS A 1094 -22.55 -25.76 -1.42
C LYS A 1094 -22.90 -27.02 -0.64
N LEU A 1095 -21.96 -27.58 0.12
CA LEU A 1095 -22.18 -28.78 0.92
C LEU A 1095 -22.52 -28.40 2.37
N LEU A 1096 -23.68 -28.82 2.88
CA LEU A 1096 -24.10 -28.53 4.25
C LEU A 1096 -23.94 -29.77 5.15
N ALA A 1097 -23.23 -29.61 6.26
CA ALA A 1097 -22.85 -30.72 7.16
C ALA A 1097 -23.90 -31.06 8.24
N ALA A 1098 -24.84 -30.18 8.57
CA ALA A 1098 -25.70 -30.35 9.76
C ALA A 1098 -27.00 -31.14 9.50
N ASN A 1099 -27.21 -32.24 10.25
CA ASN A 1099 -28.49 -32.94 10.47
C ASN A 1099 -29.25 -33.43 9.21
N GLY A 1100 -28.60 -34.29 8.42
CA GLY A 1100 -29.29 -35.14 7.44
C GLY A 1100 -28.89 -34.92 5.99
N GLY A 1101 -27.85 -34.14 5.72
CA GLY A 1101 -27.29 -33.95 4.38
C GLY A 1101 -28.18 -33.10 3.50
N SER A 1102 -27.75 -31.89 3.20
CA SER A 1102 -28.35 -31.05 2.16
C SER A 1102 -27.26 -30.30 1.40
N ASN A 1103 -27.65 -29.76 0.26
CA ASN A 1103 -26.81 -28.89 -0.56
C ASN A 1103 -27.64 -27.66 -0.98
N ILE A 1104 -26.93 -26.61 -1.36
CA ILE A 1104 -27.50 -25.43 -2.02
C ILE A 1104 -26.74 -25.27 -3.33
N GLU A 1105 -27.45 -25.11 -4.44
CA GLU A 1105 -26.84 -24.91 -5.75
C GLU A 1105 -26.58 -23.42 -5.97
N TYR A 1106 -25.37 -23.05 -6.40
CA TYR A 1106 -25.07 -21.68 -6.80
C TYR A 1106 -25.68 -21.37 -8.17
N GLU A 1107 -26.14 -20.14 -8.35
CA GLU A 1107 -26.63 -19.65 -9.65
C GLU A 1107 -25.46 -19.35 -10.58
N ARG A 1108 -25.43 -20.02 -11.74
CA ARG A 1108 -24.40 -19.77 -12.73
C ARG A 1108 -24.58 -18.44 -13.46
N GLN A 1109 -23.47 -17.75 -13.72
CA GLN A 1109 -23.39 -16.57 -14.58
C GLN A 1109 -22.45 -16.81 -15.77
N ASP A 1110 -22.85 -16.33 -16.96
CA ASP A 1110 -22.05 -16.33 -18.20
C ASP A 1110 -21.27 -15.03 -18.39
N SER A 1111 -21.18 -14.23 -17.34
CA SER A 1111 -20.40 -12.99 -17.28
C SER A 1111 -19.92 -12.75 -15.87
N ILE A 1112 -18.80 -12.04 -15.75
CA ILE A 1112 -18.29 -11.57 -14.47
C ILE A 1112 -19.32 -10.65 -13.80
N PRO A 1113 -19.77 -10.92 -12.57
CA PRO A 1113 -20.70 -10.05 -11.86
C PRO A 1113 -20.10 -8.65 -11.61
N ALA A 1114 -20.90 -7.60 -11.84
CA ALA A 1114 -20.48 -6.21 -11.63
C ALA A 1114 -20.24 -5.84 -10.14
N ALA A 1115 -20.66 -6.72 -9.21
CA ALA A 1115 -20.41 -6.66 -7.79
C ALA A 1115 -20.34 -8.08 -7.21
N ALA A 1116 -19.62 -8.28 -6.11
CA ALA A 1116 -19.66 -9.53 -5.36
C ALA A 1116 -21.12 -9.86 -5.01
N THR A 1117 -21.59 -11.02 -5.46
CA THR A 1117 -23.01 -11.42 -5.36
C THR A 1117 -23.10 -12.77 -4.67
N ASN A 1118 -23.86 -12.85 -3.59
CA ASN A 1118 -24.00 -14.07 -2.82
C ASN A 1118 -24.68 -15.15 -3.65
N GLY A 1119 -24.14 -16.37 -3.66
CA GLY A 1119 -24.78 -17.51 -4.29
C GLY A 1119 -24.66 -17.56 -5.80
N VAL A 1120 -23.73 -16.82 -6.42
CA VAL A 1120 -23.47 -16.94 -7.86
C VAL A 1120 -22.10 -17.56 -8.13
N PHE A 1121 -21.92 -18.21 -9.28
CA PHE A 1121 -20.62 -18.69 -9.75
C PHE A 1121 -20.41 -18.53 -11.26
N TRP A 1122 -19.16 -18.46 -11.70
CA TRP A 1122 -18.75 -18.46 -13.11
C TRP A 1122 -17.40 -19.16 -13.25
N VAL A 1123 -17.05 -19.58 -14.48
CA VAL A 1123 -15.79 -20.28 -14.77
C VAL A 1123 -14.96 -19.43 -15.73
N THR A 1124 -13.65 -19.33 -15.51
CA THR A 1124 -12.72 -18.64 -16.42
C THR A 1124 -11.62 -19.58 -16.92
N ASP A 1125 -11.13 -19.34 -18.14
CA ASP A 1125 -9.93 -19.99 -18.66
C ASP A 1125 -8.63 -19.42 -18.03
N GLY A 1126 -7.48 -19.99 -18.38
CA GLY A 1126 -6.16 -19.51 -17.92
C GLY A 1126 -5.79 -18.09 -18.40
N GLY A 1127 -6.57 -17.50 -19.32
CA GLY A 1127 -6.46 -16.10 -19.73
C GLY A 1127 -7.43 -15.16 -18.99
N GLY A 1128 -8.25 -15.69 -18.07
CA GLY A 1128 -9.27 -14.92 -17.36
C GLY A 1128 -10.55 -14.68 -18.16
N ASN A 1129 -10.72 -15.29 -19.32
CA ASN A 1129 -11.95 -15.15 -20.11
C ASN A 1129 -13.06 -16.02 -19.51
N VAL A 1130 -14.27 -15.48 -19.36
CA VAL A 1130 -15.42 -16.25 -18.85
C VAL A 1130 -15.87 -17.28 -19.88
N MET A 1131 -16.03 -18.51 -19.39
CA MET A 1131 -16.57 -19.64 -20.14
C MET A 1131 -18.10 -19.56 -20.18
N SER A 1132 -18.66 -19.36 -21.37
CA SER A 1132 -20.10 -19.28 -21.61
C SER A 1132 -20.79 -20.65 -21.56
N THR A 1133 -22.12 -20.68 -21.43
CA THR A 1133 -22.90 -21.93 -21.49
C THR A 1133 -22.69 -22.72 -22.78
N SER A 1134 -22.34 -22.07 -23.89
CA SER A 1134 -22.05 -22.75 -25.16
C SER A 1134 -20.66 -23.39 -25.26
N ASP A 1135 -19.77 -23.12 -24.31
CA ASP A 1135 -18.39 -23.60 -24.37
C ASP A 1135 -18.24 -25.03 -23.82
N THR A 1136 -17.04 -25.58 -23.92
CA THR A 1136 -16.65 -26.87 -23.34
C THR A 1136 -15.32 -26.71 -22.62
N LEU A 1137 -15.26 -27.14 -21.36
CA LEU A 1137 -13.99 -27.24 -20.63
C LEU A 1137 -13.22 -28.44 -21.22
N LEU A 1138 -12.03 -28.21 -21.73
CA LEU A 1138 -11.21 -29.25 -22.34
C LEU A 1138 -10.55 -30.11 -21.26
N ALA A 1139 -10.46 -31.42 -21.53
CA ALA A 1139 -9.76 -32.35 -20.65
C ALA A 1139 -8.30 -31.91 -20.42
N ASN A 1140 -7.81 -32.07 -19.19
CA ASN A 1140 -6.44 -31.76 -18.77
C ASN A 1140 -6.04 -30.28 -18.96
N THR A 1141 -7.01 -29.37 -19.01
CA THR A 1141 -6.78 -27.92 -19.03
C THR A 1141 -7.25 -27.32 -17.71
N VAL A 1142 -6.43 -26.44 -17.11
CA VAL A 1142 -6.77 -25.77 -15.85
C VAL A 1142 -7.75 -24.63 -16.12
N TYR A 1143 -8.84 -24.62 -15.36
CA TYR A 1143 -9.83 -23.54 -15.32
C TYR A 1143 -9.98 -23.03 -13.89
N THR A 1144 -10.50 -21.82 -13.73
CA THR A 1144 -10.78 -21.23 -12.42
C THR A 1144 -12.28 -21.11 -12.22
N VAL A 1145 -12.80 -21.71 -11.15
CA VAL A 1145 -14.17 -21.53 -10.70
C VAL A 1145 -14.18 -20.36 -9.74
N ASN A 1146 -15.01 -19.35 -10.00
CA ASN A 1146 -15.18 -18.18 -9.16
C ASN A 1146 -16.60 -18.15 -8.61
N PHE A 1147 -16.81 -17.79 -7.35
CA PHE A 1147 -18.14 -17.82 -6.72
C PHE A 1147 -18.25 -16.84 -5.55
N GLY A 1148 -19.45 -16.34 -5.24
CA GLY A 1148 -19.66 -15.37 -4.17
C GLY A 1148 -20.36 -15.94 -2.95
N VAL A 1149 -19.87 -15.62 -1.75
CA VAL A 1149 -20.48 -15.97 -0.46
C VAL A 1149 -20.60 -14.75 0.44
N LYS A 1150 -21.74 -14.62 1.10
CA LYS A 1150 -21.98 -13.61 2.15
C LYS A 1150 -21.67 -14.17 3.53
N ASP A 1151 -20.90 -13.44 4.33
CA ASP A 1151 -20.70 -13.71 5.78
C ASP A 1151 -22.06 -13.73 6.50
N GLY A 1152 -22.39 -14.85 7.13
CA GLY A 1152 -23.69 -15.14 7.72
C GLY A 1152 -24.84 -15.32 6.71
N GLY A 1153 -24.51 -15.57 5.45
CA GLY A 1153 -25.46 -15.88 4.38
C GLY A 1153 -25.87 -17.35 4.35
N GLU A 1154 -26.80 -17.70 3.44
CA GLU A 1154 -27.23 -19.11 3.28
C GLU A 1154 -26.15 -20.04 2.70
N TYR A 1155 -25.15 -19.46 2.04
CA TYR A 1155 -24.02 -20.19 1.47
C TYR A 1155 -22.87 -20.34 2.46
N ASP A 1156 -22.94 -19.72 3.64
CA ASP A 1156 -21.94 -19.79 4.70
C ASP A 1156 -22.30 -20.86 5.72
N SER A 1157 -21.43 -21.83 5.99
CA SER A 1157 -21.81 -23.05 6.73
C SER A 1157 -22.10 -22.82 8.21
N ASP A 1158 -21.49 -21.82 8.83
CA ASP A 1158 -21.80 -21.47 10.21
C ASP A 1158 -23.08 -20.59 10.30
N GLY A 1159 -23.48 -19.97 9.19
CA GLY A 1159 -24.61 -19.05 9.09
C GLY A 1159 -24.50 -17.85 10.03
N ALA A 1160 -23.32 -17.57 10.59
CA ALA A 1160 -23.07 -16.50 11.53
C ALA A 1160 -22.42 -15.32 10.78
N ALA A 1161 -22.96 -14.12 10.98
CA ALA A 1161 -22.29 -12.92 10.47
C ALA A 1161 -21.25 -12.49 11.52
N ASP A 1162 -20.12 -13.20 11.57
CA ASP A 1162 -19.07 -13.00 12.57
C ASP A 1162 -17.72 -12.58 11.97
N GLY A 1163 -17.70 -12.36 10.66
CA GLY A 1163 -16.51 -11.97 9.92
C GLY A 1163 -15.62 -13.17 9.56
N VAL A 1164 -16.19 -14.38 9.55
CA VAL A 1164 -15.57 -15.63 9.12
C VAL A 1164 -16.55 -16.38 8.22
N ILE A 1165 -16.10 -16.76 7.03
CA ILE A 1165 -16.85 -17.63 6.11
C ILE A 1165 -16.22 -19.01 6.15
N ILE A 1166 -16.99 -20.06 6.40
CA ILE A 1166 -16.52 -21.45 6.46
C ILE A 1166 -17.29 -22.29 5.46
N ASP A 1167 -16.66 -22.74 4.38
CA ASP A 1167 -17.41 -23.38 3.31
C ASP A 1167 -16.75 -24.52 2.54
N PRO A 1168 -17.35 -25.73 2.60
CA PRO A 1168 -17.16 -26.74 1.56
C PRO A 1168 -18.05 -26.49 0.33
N VAL A 1169 -17.45 -26.50 -0.86
CA VAL A 1169 -18.10 -26.45 -2.18
C VAL A 1169 -17.58 -27.58 -3.09
N VAL A 1170 -18.36 -27.96 -4.10
CA VAL A 1170 -17.95 -28.95 -5.10
C VAL A 1170 -18.53 -28.62 -6.47
N LEU A 1171 -17.70 -28.70 -7.51
CA LEU A 1171 -18.14 -28.58 -8.90
C LEU A 1171 -18.50 -29.96 -9.45
N GLY A 1172 -19.70 -30.08 -10.02
CA GLY A 1172 -20.19 -31.32 -10.62
C GLY A 1172 -20.78 -31.11 -12.01
N ASN A 1173 -20.71 -32.16 -12.83
CA ASN A 1173 -21.33 -32.25 -14.14
C ASN A 1173 -22.58 -33.17 -14.05
N THR A 1174 -23.76 -32.64 -14.36
CA THR A 1174 -25.02 -33.42 -14.33
C THR A 1174 -25.40 -33.99 -15.70
N GLY A 1175 -24.51 -33.87 -16.68
CA GLY A 1175 -24.67 -34.24 -18.08
C GLY A 1175 -25.44 -35.53 -18.28
N SER A 1176 -26.61 -35.39 -18.92
CA SER A 1176 -27.59 -36.40 -19.36
C SER A 1176 -27.12 -37.86 -19.32
N SER A 1177 -27.02 -38.45 -18.13
CA SER A 1177 -27.00 -39.90 -18.02
C SER A 1177 -28.37 -40.40 -18.48
N SER A 1178 -28.41 -40.90 -19.71
CA SER A 1178 -29.57 -41.57 -20.32
C SER A 1178 -29.82 -42.95 -19.67
N GLY A 1179 -29.79 -42.99 -18.34
CA GLY A 1179 -30.10 -44.15 -17.52
C GLY A 1179 -31.61 -44.33 -17.39
N GLY A 1180 -32.23 -44.91 -18.42
CA GLY A 1180 -33.57 -45.48 -18.28
C GLY A 1180 -33.60 -46.41 -17.05
N SER A 1181 -34.52 -46.13 -16.14
CA SER A 1181 -34.75 -46.87 -14.90
C SER A 1181 -35.14 -48.33 -15.17
N GLY A 1182 -34.15 -49.19 -15.40
CA GLY A 1182 -34.30 -50.63 -15.29
C GLY A 1182 -34.35 -51.00 -13.82
N CYS A 1183 -35.52 -51.40 -13.32
CA CYS A 1183 -35.71 -51.88 -11.95
C CYS A 1183 -34.81 -53.09 -11.68
N VAL A 1184 -33.67 -52.88 -11.01
CA VAL A 1184 -32.83 -53.97 -10.50
C VAL A 1184 -33.26 -54.28 -9.08
N PHE A 1185 -33.82 -55.47 -8.87
CA PHE A 1185 -34.13 -56.00 -7.53
C PHE A 1185 -32.82 -56.28 -6.78
N ASN A 1186 -32.57 -55.55 -5.69
CA ASN A 1186 -31.47 -55.83 -4.77
C ASN A 1186 -31.94 -56.82 -3.67
N PRO A 1187 -31.45 -58.08 -3.64
CA PRO A 1187 -31.87 -59.09 -2.66
C PRO A 1187 -31.29 -58.89 -1.24
N ALA A 1188 -30.47 -57.85 -1.01
CA ALA A 1188 -29.81 -57.61 0.27
C ALA A 1188 -30.48 -56.55 1.17
N GLN A 1189 -31.49 -55.81 0.68
CA GLN A 1189 -32.25 -54.87 1.52
C GLN A 1189 -33.32 -55.60 2.33
N THR A 1190 -33.44 -55.22 3.61
CA THR A 1190 -34.32 -55.78 4.62
C THR A 1190 -35.78 -55.91 4.15
N PHE A 1191 -36.44 -57.01 4.52
CA PHE A 1191 -37.80 -57.39 4.12
C PHE A 1191 -38.86 -56.31 4.49
N GLY A 1192 -39.03 -55.32 3.62
CA GLY A 1192 -40.09 -54.32 3.68
C GLY A 1192 -41.46 -54.83 3.20
N LEU A 1193 -42.48 -54.00 3.39
CA LEU A 1193 -43.90 -54.28 3.05
C LEU A 1193 -44.09 -54.66 1.56
N GLU A 1194 -43.16 -54.27 0.67
CA GLU A 1194 -43.19 -54.61 -0.75
C GLU A 1194 -42.96 -56.11 -1.03
N TRP A 1195 -42.11 -56.78 -0.23
CA TRP A 1195 -41.91 -58.24 -0.35
C TRP A 1195 -43.16 -59.02 0.09
N LEU A 1196 -43.94 -58.48 1.03
CA LEU A 1196 -45.20 -59.06 1.48
C LEU A 1196 -46.28 -58.98 0.39
N MET A 1197 -46.31 -57.89 -0.40
CA MET A 1197 -47.19 -57.73 -1.57
C MET A 1197 -46.81 -58.70 -2.72
N LEU A 1198 -45.51 -58.94 -2.94
CA LEU A 1198 -45.02 -59.85 -3.97
C LEU A 1198 -45.30 -61.33 -3.64
N ALA A 1199 -45.30 -61.70 -2.35
CA ALA A 1199 -45.76 -63.01 -1.88
C ALA A 1199 -47.30 -63.18 -1.94
N PHE A 1200 -48.06 -62.08 -1.91
CA PHE A 1200 -49.52 -62.11 -2.01
C PHE A 1200 -50.03 -62.29 -3.45
N ALA A 1201 -49.26 -61.92 -4.47
CA ALA A 1201 -49.67 -62.04 -5.87
C ALA A 1201 -49.92 -63.50 -6.33
N PRO A 1202 -49.07 -64.50 -6.00
CA PRO A 1202 -49.37 -65.92 -6.23
C PRO A 1202 -50.56 -66.41 -5.41
N LEU A 1203 -50.73 -65.93 -4.18
CA LEU A 1203 -51.86 -66.30 -3.31
C LEU A 1203 -53.19 -65.81 -3.90
N ALA A 1204 -53.24 -64.56 -4.35
CA ALA A 1204 -54.39 -63.97 -5.03
C ALA A 1204 -54.68 -64.66 -6.37
N ALA A 1205 -53.66 -65.04 -7.14
CA ALA A 1205 -53.81 -65.83 -8.36
C ALA A 1205 -54.32 -67.26 -8.07
N PHE A 1206 -53.86 -67.88 -6.98
CA PHE A 1206 -54.32 -69.20 -6.53
C PHE A 1206 -55.80 -69.18 -6.12
N PHE A 1207 -56.24 -68.18 -5.33
CA PHE A 1207 -57.66 -68.00 -4.99
C PHE A 1207 -58.51 -67.68 -6.23
N ARG A 1208 -58.01 -66.86 -7.17
CA ARG A 1208 -58.73 -66.56 -8.43
C ARG A 1208 -58.85 -67.78 -9.35
N SER A 1209 -57.93 -68.74 -9.27
CA SER A 1209 -57.99 -70.00 -10.04
C SER A 1209 -59.00 -71.02 -9.47
N ARG A 1210 -59.33 -70.94 -8.17
CA ARG A 1210 -60.26 -71.89 -7.50
C ARG A 1210 -61.73 -71.47 -7.53
N PHE A 1211 -62.05 -70.21 -7.88
CA PHE A 1211 -63.43 -69.71 -8.01
C PHE A 1211 -63.94 -69.66 -9.47
N LYS A 1212 -63.27 -70.32 -10.41
CA LYS A 1212 -63.84 -70.67 -11.73
C LYS A 1212 -64.17 -72.16 -11.79
N LYS A 1213 -65.18 -72.56 -11.02
CA LYS A 1213 -66.19 -73.55 -11.39
C LYS A 1213 -67.41 -73.41 -10.52
#